data_AF-A0A7W3R785-F1
#
_entry.id   AF-A0A7W3R785-F1
#
_cell.length_a   1.000
_cell.length_b   1.000
_cell.length_c   1.000
_cell.angle_alpha   90.00
_cell.angle_beta   90.00
_cell.angle_gamma   90.00
#
_symmetry.space_group_name_H-M   'P 1'
#
loop_
_entity.id
_entity.type
_entity.pdbx_description
1 polymer ?
#
loop_
_entity_poly.entity_id
_entity_poly.type
_entity_poly.pdbx_seq_one_letter_code
_entity_poly.pdbx_strand_id
1 'polypeptide(L)'
;MADIGVGDVTSVRVHPAIGVARVGNSGEHFVGPEIPGRPPEPPGASLEEKFKDAEGRVKRQAARFRCFGFDDRGRWIELTGRPEVSVEWTVTLANKKAAAPRFAGEGRRNEGQDAGDLTIAPGPRRVSGPGKSAAFDDGRIAFVKDGRRHEFTGVHLGEIRTDEAGRLLVLGGRGVAGCHPAAVNDPMDAFNNDHWYDDVSDGPVEATVTITLPGSEPRTLRAERAWVIVAPPKFAPELDSPTTLWDQLRYALGLAQVPDRPSYTHDIRPILQRARTVGAVHRRASDAHEWADPIDDPVARQNIFAKLGDPEVTGGGGGGAQMPRLRGLTASHPSLTPVQYAIMRRWRDGDYERDWQGPPDPGSAITPDGLDRAALEACVGAALFPGIEAGRFLLEKDDRGTPKHWKQPLDRLRLADTVAAGDVTARMAIPWHADFTACAGSWWPVPRPNQVVPRGQAHHLEWDRALGGVQGMIERWHMLGFVVRDADGRHVEVARSLSLPAKQELVHHAFAVTEAVSGPGTLWSNPGELAADVADANLVSYGQATLGAAGEVQSWPLWLTEADNALRVEIRCVDPDGLDVSLETPLGPRLRPDQIGVITTRDGQRLVARIGLPIDVREGRYAQAGLWRLHVRGVEGRLPVTYQMAATVESLIVFPALAMAPHDGEVTATVDFTGSPIGNAEAGLLPMTETEQQDELALTPERAVAVTHLAGRTTVAKQTQYLRFQVTGTSPLGHPFTRERLVQVSELR
;
A
#
# COMPACT_ATOMS: atom_id res chain seq x y z
N MET A 1 3.61 27.29 31.34
CA MET A 1 4.15 28.66 31.12
C MET A 1 3.09 29.65 31.61
N ALA A 2 3.41 30.94 31.76
CA ALA A 2 2.40 31.93 32.11
C ALA A 2 1.66 32.38 30.85
N ASP A 3 0.35 32.16 30.80
CA ASP A 3 -0.54 32.79 29.81
C ASP A 3 -0.42 34.32 29.91
N ILE A 4 -0.46 34.99 28.75
CA ILE A 4 -0.64 36.44 28.67
C ILE A 4 -2.13 36.81 28.80
N GLY A 5 -2.44 38.08 29.09
CA GLY A 5 -3.82 38.57 28.93
C GLY A 5 -4.20 38.65 27.46
N VAL A 6 -5.49 38.47 27.13
CA VAL A 6 -5.96 38.66 25.74
C VAL A 6 -5.77 40.12 25.26
N GLY A 7 -5.70 41.08 26.17
CA GLY A 7 -5.29 42.46 25.87
C GLY A 7 -3.85 42.57 25.36
N ASP A 8 -2.92 41.82 25.96
CA ASP A 8 -1.47 41.85 25.67
C ASP A 8 -1.10 41.31 24.28
N VAL A 9 -2.04 40.64 23.60
CA VAL A 9 -1.83 40.04 22.28
C VAL A 9 -1.50 41.10 21.23
N THR A 10 -0.30 40.99 20.66
CA THR A 10 0.20 41.86 19.57
C THR A 10 0.11 41.18 18.21
N SER A 11 0.15 39.84 18.16
CA SER A 11 0.04 39.05 16.92
C SER A 11 -0.71 37.73 17.14
N VAL A 12 -1.24 37.14 16.07
CA VAL A 12 -1.98 35.88 16.11
C VAL A 12 -1.41 34.91 15.08
N ARG A 13 -1.34 33.61 15.39
CA ARG A 13 -0.98 32.55 14.44
C ARG A 13 -1.99 31.41 14.51
N VAL A 14 -2.26 30.77 13.38
CA VAL A 14 -3.02 29.52 13.34
C VAL A 14 -2.08 28.35 13.66
N HIS A 15 -2.49 27.42 14.53
CA HIS A 15 -1.76 26.16 14.77
C HIS A 15 -2.72 24.94 14.71
N PRO A 16 -2.28 23.77 14.20
CA PRO A 16 -0.93 23.48 13.70
C PRO A 16 -0.55 24.30 12.45
N ALA A 17 0.74 24.60 12.28
CA ALA A 17 1.27 25.36 11.15
C ALA A 17 1.04 24.63 9.81
N ILE A 18 1.14 23.30 9.83
CA ILE A 18 0.73 22.39 8.76
C ILE A 18 -0.12 21.31 9.43
N GLY A 19 -1.44 21.36 9.22
CA GLY A 19 -2.37 20.34 9.70
C GLY A 19 -2.55 19.21 8.69
N VAL A 20 -2.77 17.99 9.17
CA VAL A 20 -2.89 16.79 8.33
C VAL A 20 -4.27 16.15 8.50
N ALA A 21 -5.09 16.28 7.46
CA ALA A 21 -6.37 15.61 7.31
C ALA A 21 -6.19 14.37 6.42
N ARG A 22 -7.10 13.40 6.50
CA ARG A 22 -7.07 12.20 5.65
C ARG A 22 -8.44 11.85 5.10
N VAL A 23 -8.47 11.39 3.85
CA VAL A 23 -9.68 10.98 3.15
C VAL A 23 -10.35 9.78 3.81
N GLY A 24 -11.67 9.66 3.63
CA GLY A 24 -12.51 8.64 4.26
C GLY A 24 -13.90 8.64 3.64
N ASN A 25 -14.41 7.47 3.24
CA ASN A 25 -15.71 7.36 2.56
C ASN A 25 -16.91 7.37 3.51
N SER A 26 -16.69 7.49 4.83
CA SER A 26 -17.74 7.70 5.83
C SER A 26 -18.16 9.18 5.97
N GLY A 27 -19.40 9.40 6.40
CA GLY A 27 -19.83 10.69 6.94
C GLY A 27 -19.17 11.02 8.28
N GLU A 28 -18.84 10.00 9.09
CA GLU A 28 -18.15 10.13 10.36
C GLU A 28 -16.67 10.55 10.22
N HIS A 29 -16.11 11.04 11.33
CA HIS A 29 -14.76 11.58 11.40
C HIS A 29 -14.19 11.49 12.82
N PHE A 30 -12.88 11.59 12.94
CA PHE A 30 -12.14 11.74 14.19
C PHE A 30 -11.07 12.84 14.04
N VAL A 31 -10.56 13.39 15.13
CA VAL A 31 -9.47 14.39 15.10
C VAL A 31 -8.12 13.67 15.07
N GLY A 32 -7.19 14.15 14.24
CA GLY A 32 -5.81 13.64 14.21
C GLY A 32 -5.00 13.97 15.49
N PRO A 33 -3.73 13.53 15.58
CA PRO A 33 -2.88 13.82 16.74
C PRO A 33 -2.74 15.32 17.05
N GLU A 34 -2.96 15.67 18.32
CA GLU A 34 -2.78 17.04 18.85
C GLU A 34 -1.69 17.14 19.92
N ILE A 35 -1.10 16.00 20.33
CA ILE A 35 -0.08 15.90 21.38
C ILE A 35 1.06 15.00 20.84
N PRO A 36 2.34 15.43 20.87
CA PRO A 36 3.46 14.65 20.37
C PRO A 36 3.57 13.27 21.00
N GLY A 37 3.82 12.23 20.19
CA GLY A 37 3.88 10.84 20.65
C GLY A 37 2.56 10.24 21.17
N ARG A 38 1.42 10.94 21.07
CA ARG A 38 0.09 10.37 21.34
C ARG A 38 -0.63 10.05 20.00
N PRO A 39 -1.04 8.79 19.76
CA PRO A 39 -1.80 8.43 18.57
C PRO A 39 -3.22 9.04 18.60
N PRO A 40 -3.94 9.07 17.46
CA PRO A 40 -5.34 9.45 17.48
C PRO A 40 -6.17 8.38 18.19
N GLU A 41 -7.13 8.80 19.02
CA GLU A 41 -8.09 7.91 19.70
C GLU A 41 -9.51 8.23 19.21
N PRO A 42 -9.99 7.60 18.13
CA PRO A 42 -11.34 7.79 17.62
C PRO A 42 -12.43 7.25 18.57
N PRO A 43 -13.67 7.75 18.47
CA PRO A 43 -14.82 7.16 19.15
C PRO A 43 -15.23 5.81 18.52
N GLY A 44 -15.38 4.81 19.38
CA GLY A 44 -15.91 3.47 19.10
C GLY A 44 -15.97 2.65 20.39
N ALA A 45 -16.90 1.70 20.51
CA ALA A 45 -16.97 0.77 21.65
C ALA A 45 -16.07 -0.46 21.47
N SER A 46 -15.74 -0.79 20.21
CA SER A 46 -14.80 -1.84 19.82
C SER A 46 -13.57 -1.28 19.06
N LEU A 47 -12.55 -2.11 18.85
CA LEU A 47 -11.39 -1.75 18.01
C LEU A 47 -11.83 -1.59 16.55
N GLU A 48 -12.81 -2.40 16.15
CA GLU A 48 -13.40 -2.45 14.82
C GLU A 48 -14.13 -1.14 14.46
N GLU A 49 -14.78 -0.50 15.44
CA GLU A 49 -15.52 0.77 15.29
C GLU A 49 -14.66 2.04 15.36
N LYS A 50 -13.38 1.96 15.78
CA LYS A 50 -12.55 3.17 15.92
C LYS A 50 -12.38 3.89 14.58
N PHE A 51 -11.87 3.18 13.57
CA PHE A 51 -11.47 3.78 12.29
C PHE A 51 -12.50 3.60 11.16
N LYS A 52 -13.59 2.85 11.43
CA LYS A 52 -14.70 2.65 10.49
C LYS A 52 -16.06 2.80 11.14
N ASP A 53 -17.05 3.22 10.37
CA ASP A 53 -18.45 3.25 10.82
C ASP A 53 -19.11 1.85 10.76
N ALA A 54 -20.38 1.78 11.18
CA ALA A 54 -21.16 0.54 11.22
C ALA A 54 -21.36 -0.12 9.84
N GLU A 55 -21.25 0.65 8.75
CA GLU A 55 -21.31 0.14 7.37
C GLU A 55 -19.91 -0.27 6.84
N GLY A 56 -18.86 -0.21 7.67
CA GLY A 56 -17.51 -0.58 7.28
C GLY A 56 -16.82 0.43 6.35
N ARG A 57 -17.27 1.69 6.34
CA ARG A 57 -16.65 2.81 5.61
C ARG A 57 -15.63 3.51 6.51
N VAL A 58 -14.55 4.02 5.93
CA VAL A 58 -13.44 4.63 6.68
C VAL A 58 -13.81 6.03 7.17
N LYS A 59 -13.65 6.29 8.48
CA LYS A 59 -13.88 7.60 9.10
C LYS A 59 -12.80 8.59 8.63
N ARG A 60 -13.20 9.82 8.31
CA ARG A 60 -12.26 10.88 7.87
C ARG A 60 -11.39 11.35 9.05
N GLN A 61 -10.09 11.53 8.84
CA GLN A 61 -9.24 12.22 9.83
C GLN A 61 -9.36 13.73 9.60
N ALA A 62 -9.82 14.46 10.60
CA ALA A 62 -9.88 15.92 10.60
C ALA A 62 -8.60 16.53 11.17
N ALA A 63 -8.07 17.56 10.50
CA ALA A 63 -7.08 18.46 11.08
C ALA A 63 -7.81 19.54 11.90
N ARG A 64 -7.54 19.63 13.21
CA ARG A 64 -8.13 20.65 14.08
C ARG A 64 -7.18 21.83 14.31
N PHE A 65 -7.64 23.03 14.00
CA PHE A 65 -6.89 24.28 14.09
C PHE A 65 -7.43 25.21 15.18
N ARG A 66 -6.51 25.95 15.81
CA ARG A 66 -6.74 26.98 16.83
C ARG A 66 -6.02 28.26 16.44
N CYS A 67 -6.54 29.40 16.89
CA CYS A 67 -5.80 30.65 16.90
C CYS A 67 -5.08 30.81 18.25
N PHE A 68 -3.78 31.08 18.20
CA PHE A 68 -2.98 31.45 19.36
C PHE A 68 -2.56 32.91 19.24
N GLY A 69 -2.78 33.68 20.31
CA GLY A 69 -2.27 35.04 20.46
C GLY A 69 -0.87 35.01 21.05
N PHE A 70 -0.02 35.96 20.65
CA PHE A 70 1.35 36.13 21.14
C PHE A 70 1.61 37.59 21.53
N ASP A 71 2.45 37.82 22.53
CA ASP A 71 2.98 39.15 22.88
C ASP A 71 4.30 39.48 22.15
N ASP A 72 4.89 40.61 22.49
CA ASP A 72 6.20 41.08 22.01
C ASP A 72 7.38 40.19 22.42
N ARG A 73 7.19 39.28 23.40
CA ARG A 73 8.21 38.37 23.96
C ARG A 73 8.01 36.92 23.53
N GLY A 74 7.00 36.64 22.70
CA GLY A 74 6.65 35.29 22.25
C GLY A 74 5.93 34.42 23.30
N ARG A 75 5.51 34.99 24.44
CA ARG A 75 4.55 34.33 25.35
C ARG A 75 3.19 34.26 24.64
N TRP A 76 2.39 33.23 24.93
CA TRP A 76 1.19 32.93 24.15
C TRP A 76 -0.06 32.63 24.98
N ILE A 77 -1.19 32.51 24.29
CA ILE A 77 -2.52 32.18 24.83
C ILE A 77 -3.40 31.53 23.72
N GLU A 78 -4.13 30.44 24.01
CA GLU A 78 -5.18 29.94 23.09
C GLU A 78 -6.33 30.95 23.08
N LEU A 79 -6.68 31.50 21.91
CA LEU A 79 -7.74 32.51 21.75
C LEU A 79 -9.08 31.91 21.35
N THR A 80 -9.07 30.79 20.63
CA THR A 80 -10.31 30.14 20.16
C THR A 80 -11.11 29.59 21.35
N GLY A 81 -12.41 29.87 21.38
CA GLY A 81 -13.32 29.45 22.45
C GLY A 81 -13.40 30.41 23.65
N ARG A 82 -12.71 31.55 23.62
CA ARG A 82 -12.83 32.60 24.66
C ARG A 82 -14.05 33.51 24.39
N PRO A 83 -14.83 33.90 25.42
CA PRO A 83 -16.02 34.71 25.23
C PRO A 83 -15.73 36.12 24.69
N GLU A 84 -14.54 36.67 24.96
CA GLU A 84 -14.05 37.94 24.44
C GLU A 84 -13.48 37.87 23.00
N VAL A 85 -13.57 36.71 22.33
CA VAL A 85 -12.97 36.46 21.01
C VAL A 85 -13.97 35.85 20.02
N SER A 86 -14.06 36.43 18.83
CA SER A 86 -14.67 35.77 17.66
C SER A 86 -13.62 35.47 16.58
N VAL A 87 -13.85 34.40 15.81
CA VAL A 87 -12.94 33.93 14.75
C VAL A 87 -13.75 33.63 13.49
N GLU A 88 -13.44 34.33 12.39
CA GLU A 88 -13.80 33.90 11.03
C GLU A 88 -12.66 33.09 10.46
N TRP A 89 -12.94 31.85 10.07
CA TRP A 89 -12.01 30.95 9.39
C TRP A 89 -12.24 31.03 7.88
N THR A 90 -11.16 31.04 7.10
CA THR A 90 -11.18 30.87 5.64
C THR A 90 -10.22 29.76 5.25
N VAL A 91 -10.67 28.80 4.45
CA VAL A 91 -9.83 27.73 3.90
C VAL A 91 -10.03 27.67 2.39
N THR A 92 -8.94 27.45 1.65
CA THR A 92 -8.97 27.16 0.22
C THR A 92 -8.31 25.82 -0.02
N LEU A 93 -8.98 24.90 -0.71
CA LEU A 93 -8.40 23.61 -1.13
C LEU A 93 -8.32 23.57 -2.66
N ALA A 94 -7.28 22.92 -3.19
CA ALA A 94 -7.21 22.54 -4.59
C ALA A 94 -6.42 21.24 -4.80
N ASN A 95 -6.66 20.58 -5.93
CA ASN A 95 -5.85 19.48 -6.45
C ASN A 95 -5.32 19.86 -7.84
N LYS A 96 -3.99 19.98 -7.95
CA LYS A 96 -3.26 20.33 -9.18
C LYS A 96 -2.59 19.11 -9.85
N LYS A 97 -2.79 17.90 -9.33
CA LYS A 97 -1.98 16.73 -9.73
C LYS A 97 -2.07 16.40 -11.21
N ALA A 98 -3.25 16.53 -11.82
CA ALA A 98 -3.45 16.19 -13.22
C ALA A 98 -2.75 17.17 -14.17
N ALA A 99 -2.56 18.42 -13.75
CA ALA A 99 -1.82 19.46 -14.46
C ALA A 99 -0.30 19.47 -14.14
N ALA A 100 0.17 18.68 -13.17
CA ALA A 100 1.50 18.80 -12.59
C ALA A 100 2.64 18.32 -13.54
N PRO A 101 3.88 18.79 -13.34
CA PRO A 101 5.07 18.11 -13.88
C PRO A 101 5.08 16.64 -13.45
N ARG A 102 5.57 15.74 -14.32
CA ARG A 102 5.63 14.30 -13.98
C ARG A 102 6.50 14.08 -12.73
N PHE A 103 6.21 13.03 -11.97
CA PHE A 103 7.01 12.70 -10.78
C PHE A 103 8.40 12.18 -11.19
N ALA A 104 8.40 11.08 -11.96
CA ALA A 104 9.53 10.61 -12.75
C ALA A 104 9.24 10.81 -14.25
N GLY A 105 10.28 10.97 -15.07
CA GLY A 105 10.18 11.34 -16.49
C GLY A 105 10.13 12.86 -16.72
N GLU A 106 10.26 13.25 -17.99
CA GLU A 106 10.20 14.66 -18.42
C GLU A 106 8.76 15.12 -18.69
N GLY A 107 8.60 16.41 -19.00
CA GLY A 107 7.32 17.00 -19.40
C GLY A 107 6.28 17.10 -18.27
N ARG A 108 5.01 17.15 -18.66
CA ARG A 108 3.86 17.26 -17.74
C ARG A 108 2.94 16.05 -17.86
N ARG A 109 2.15 15.85 -16.81
CA ARG A 109 0.91 15.06 -16.91
C ARG A 109 -0.09 15.83 -17.79
N ASN A 110 -0.89 15.11 -18.56
CA ASN A 110 -1.89 15.65 -19.49
C ASN A 110 -1.33 16.72 -20.44
N GLU A 111 -0.11 16.52 -20.93
CA GLU A 111 0.60 17.49 -21.77
C GLU A 111 -0.20 17.85 -23.04
N GLY A 112 -0.28 19.15 -23.35
CA GLY A 112 -1.11 19.70 -24.43
C GLY A 112 -2.57 20.00 -24.07
N GLN A 113 -3.07 19.61 -22.90
CA GLN A 113 -4.40 20.01 -22.39
C GLN A 113 -4.32 21.28 -21.52
N ASP A 114 -5.45 21.97 -21.31
CA ASP A 114 -5.52 23.20 -20.53
C ASP A 114 -5.35 22.96 -19.02
N ALA A 115 -4.46 23.73 -18.39
CA ALA A 115 -4.12 23.54 -16.98
C ALA A 115 -5.23 23.95 -16.00
N GLY A 116 -6.16 24.81 -16.41
CA GLY A 116 -7.35 25.20 -15.64
C GLY A 116 -8.42 24.11 -15.66
N ASP A 117 -8.68 23.52 -16.82
CA ASP A 117 -9.53 22.33 -16.95
C ASP A 117 -8.98 21.13 -16.14
N LEU A 118 -7.66 21.01 -16.03
CA LEU A 118 -6.96 19.95 -15.28
C LEU A 118 -6.79 20.20 -13.77
N THR A 119 -7.33 21.30 -13.22
CA THR A 119 -7.13 21.67 -11.80
C THR A 119 -8.47 21.76 -11.05
N ILE A 120 -8.65 20.90 -10.04
CA ILE A 120 -9.83 20.95 -9.18
C ILE A 120 -9.63 22.08 -8.17
N ALA A 121 -10.26 23.24 -8.39
CA ALA A 121 -10.13 24.43 -7.53
C ALA A 121 -11.51 25.06 -7.21
N PRO A 122 -12.27 24.48 -6.25
CA PRO A 122 -13.59 24.97 -5.81
C PRO A 122 -13.60 26.35 -5.13
N GLY A 123 -12.45 27.03 -5.03
CA GLY A 123 -12.31 28.33 -4.37
C GLY A 123 -12.36 28.25 -2.84
N PRO A 124 -12.35 29.41 -2.15
CA PRO A 124 -12.39 29.45 -0.70
C PRO A 124 -13.74 29.04 -0.12
N ARG A 125 -13.73 28.60 1.14
CA ARG A 125 -14.89 28.46 2.02
C ARG A 125 -14.65 29.17 3.34
N ARG A 126 -15.73 29.65 3.98
CA ARG A 126 -15.66 30.39 5.24
C ARG A 126 -16.68 29.90 6.25
N VAL A 127 -16.30 29.91 7.52
CA VAL A 127 -17.18 29.63 8.67
C VAL A 127 -16.83 30.56 9.84
N SER A 128 -17.82 30.95 10.64
CA SER A 128 -17.64 31.81 11.81
C SER A 128 -18.65 31.44 12.90
N GLY A 129 -18.19 31.39 14.15
CA GLY A 129 -18.95 30.88 15.30
C GLY A 129 -19.04 29.35 15.37
N PRO A 130 -19.59 28.78 16.46
CA PRO A 130 -19.69 27.34 16.68
C PRO A 130 -20.67 26.62 15.75
N GLY A 131 -20.44 25.31 15.53
CA GLY A 131 -21.39 24.42 14.85
C GLY A 131 -21.73 24.82 13.41
N LYS A 132 -20.84 25.50 12.70
CA LYS A 132 -21.01 25.88 11.28
C LYS A 132 -20.19 24.96 10.39
N SER A 133 -20.63 24.77 9.15
CA SER A 133 -19.91 23.99 8.14
C SER A 133 -20.06 24.56 6.73
N ALA A 134 -19.12 24.23 5.86
CA ALA A 134 -19.14 24.52 4.43
C ALA A 134 -18.36 23.45 3.66
N ALA A 135 -18.94 22.91 2.58
CA ALA A 135 -18.33 21.87 1.75
C ALA A 135 -17.60 22.43 0.53
N PHE A 136 -16.58 21.72 0.07
CA PHE A 136 -15.89 21.95 -1.22
C PHE A 136 -16.41 20.94 -2.25
N ASP A 137 -17.72 20.98 -2.51
CA ASP A 137 -18.51 20.00 -3.27
C ASP A 137 -18.95 20.47 -4.67
N ASP A 138 -18.43 21.59 -5.16
CA ASP A 138 -18.64 22.15 -6.50
C ASP A 138 -17.39 22.03 -7.40
N GLY A 139 -16.41 21.22 -7.00
CA GLY A 139 -15.17 21.00 -7.75
C GLY A 139 -15.41 20.47 -9.16
N ARG A 140 -14.52 20.83 -10.09
CA ARG A 140 -14.60 20.50 -11.51
C ARG A 140 -13.25 20.04 -12.04
N ILE A 141 -13.24 19.08 -12.96
CA ILE A 141 -12.06 18.72 -13.77
C ILE A 141 -12.50 18.15 -15.12
N ALA A 142 -11.79 18.48 -16.19
CA ALA A 142 -12.07 18.01 -17.54
C ALA A 142 -10.82 17.49 -18.24
N PHE A 143 -11.02 16.50 -19.10
CA PHE A 143 -9.98 15.83 -19.88
C PHE A 143 -10.38 15.75 -21.34
N VAL A 144 -9.38 15.74 -22.23
CA VAL A 144 -9.55 15.43 -23.65
C VAL A 144 -8.70 14.20 -23.99
N LYS A 145 -9.33 13.12 -24.46
CA LYS A 145 -8.66 11.94 -25.03
C LYS A 145 -9.40 11.52 -26.30
N ASP A 146 -8.65 11.10 -27.32
CA ASP A 146 -9.19 10.66 -28.63
C ASP A 146 -10.13 11.69 -29.30
N GLY A 147 -9.81 12.98 -29.13
CA GLY A 147 -10.61 14.11 -29.62
C GLY A 147 -11.93 14.35 -28.87
N ARG A 148 -12.24 13.56 -27.84
CA ARG A 148 -13.46 13.68 -27.02
C ARG A 148 -13.13 14.38 -25.72
N ARG A 149 -13.97 15.35 -25.33
CA ARG A 149 -13.93 15.99 -24.01
C ARG A 149 -14.85 15.24 -23.05
N HIS A 150 -14.38 14.95 -21.85
CA HIS A 150 -15.20 14.50 -20.72
C HIS A 150 -14.96 15.40 -19.52
N GLU A 151 -15.99 15.61 -18.70
CA GLU A 151 -15.99 16.61 -17.63
C GLU A 151 -16.69 16.05 -16.39
N PHE A 152 -15.99 16.14 -15.26
CA PHE A 152 -16.49 15.83 -13.94
C PHE A 152 -16.87 17.13 -13.22
N THR A 153 -18.04 17.15 -12.62
CA THR A 153 -18.55 18.22 -11.76
C THR A 153 -18.99 17.64 -10.43
N GLY A 154 -19.05 18.47 -9.38
CA GLY A 154 -19.39 18.00 -8.04
C GLY A 154 -18.26 17.28 -7.31
N VAL A 155 -17.00 17.49 -7.73
CA VAL A 155 -15.82 16.79 -7.19
C VAL A 155 -15.53 17.30 -5.78
N HIS A 156 -15.78 16.46 -4.78
CA HIS A 156 -15.76 16.82 -3.37
C HIS A 156 -14.35 16.72 -2.74
N LEU A 157 -13.62 17.85 -2.69
CA LEU A 157 -12.29 17.90 -2.07
C LEU A 157 -12.31 17.87 -0.54
N GLY A 158 -13.47 18.07 0.09
CA GLY A 158 -13.65 17.96 1.53
C GLY A 158 -14.65 18.95 2.13
N GLU A 159 -14.47 19.27 3.40
CA GLU A 159 -15.40 20.08 4.20
C GLU A 159 -14.65 20.83 5.30
N ILE A 160 -15.05 22.07 5.60
CA ILE A 160 -14.70 22.75 6.85
C ILE A 160 -15.88 22.80 7.80
N ARG A 161 -15.62 22.67 9.10
CA ARG A 161 -16.61 22.92 10.15
C ARG A 161 -15.99 23.47 11.43
N THR A 162 -16.79 24.01 12.34
CA THR A 162 -16.36 24.43 13.68
C THR A 162 -16.89 23.50 14.78
N ASP A 163 -16.05 23.17 15.77
CA ASP A 163 -16.52 22.53 17.01
C ASP A 163 -17.29 23.53 17.91
N GLU A 164 -17.85 23.05 19.02
CA GLU A 164 -18.62 23.87 19.98
C GLU A 164 -17.80 25.01 20.61
N ALA A 165 -16.45 24.93 20.57
CA ALA A 165 -15.55 25.99 21.00
C ALA A 165 -15.09 26.90 19.84
N GLY A 166 -15.64 26.73 18.63
CA GLY A 166 -15.27 27.51 17.44
C GLY A 166 -13.92 27.11 16.82
N ARG A 167 -13.32 25.97 17.21
CA ARG A 167 -12.11 25.46 16.56
C ARG A 167 -12.45 24.89 15.20
N LEU A 168 -11.66 25.25 14.20
CA LEU A 168 -11.84 24.76 12.84
C LEU A 168 -11.40 23.30 12.75
N LEU A 169 -12.25 22.44 12.22
CA LEU A 169 -11.91 21.12 11.71
C LEU A 169 -11.94 21.20 10.18
N VAL A 170 -10.84 20.80 9.53
CA VAL A 170 -10.81 20.55 8.09
C VAL A 170 -10.83 19.04 7.86
N LEU A 171 -11.83 18.57 7.12
CA LEU A 171 -12.01 17.19 6.69
C LEU A 171 -11.65 17.09 5.20
N GLY A 172 -10.98 16.01 4.83
CA GLY A 172 -10.67 15.70 3.42
C GLY A 172 -11.86 15.20 2.61
N GLY A 173 -11.57 14.91 1.34
CA GLY A 173 -12.44 14.19 0.41
C GLY A 173 -12.78 12.76 0.87
N ARG A 174 -13.47 12.03 -0.01
CA ARG A 174 -14.05 10.72 0.28
C ARG A 174 -13.16 9.54 -0.15
N GLY A 175 -12.00 9.80 -0.73
CA GLY A 175 -11.06 8.80 -1.25
C GLY A 175 -11.46 8.28 -2.63
N VAL A 176 -12.17 9.12 -3.41
CA VAL A 176 -12.60 8.85 -4.77
C VAL A 176 -11.47 9.15 -5.76
N ALA A 177 -11.38 8.32 -6.79
CA ALA A 177 -10.62 8.57 -8.00
C ALA A 177 -11.48 8.27 -9.23
N GLY A 178 -11.12 8.85 -10.37
CA GLY A 178 -11.82 8.62 -11.64
C GLY A 178 -10.97 9.03 -12.85
N CYS A 179 -11.42 8.66 -14.04
CA CYS A 179 -10.70 8.93 -15.28
C CYS A 179 -11.63 9.23 -16.46
N HIS A 180 -11.10 9.87 -17.50
CA HIS A 180 -11.80 9.93 -18.80
C HIS A 180 -12.24 8.52 -19.23
N PRO A 181 -13.49 8.28 -19.71
CA PRO A 181 -13.99 6.93 -19.97
C PRO A 181 -13.14 6.09 -20.94
N ALA A 182 -12.52 6.72 -21.94
CA ALA A 182 -11.60 6.04 -22.86
C ALA A 182 -10.23 5.65 -22.23
N ALA A 183 -9.91 6.14 -21.03
CA ALA A 183 -8.68 5.85 -20.29
C ALA A 183 -8.83 4.73 -19.25
N VAL A 184 -10.03 4.16 -19.07
CA VAL A 184 -10.30 3.12 -18.05
C VAL A 184 -9.49 1.83 -18.24
N ASN A 185 -9.03 1.58 -19.48
CA ASN A 185 -8.20 0.44 -19.85
C ASN A 185 -6.74 0.83 -20.17
N ASP A 186 -6.33 2.08 -19.94
CA ASP A 186 -4.94 2.49 -20.13
C ASP A 186 -4.04 1.81 -19.07
N PRO A 187 -2.85 1.29 -19.43
CA PRO A 187 -1.94 0.65 -18.47
C PRO A 187 -1.44 1.64 -17.41
N MET A 188 -1.75 1.37 -16.14
CA MET A 188 -1.39 2.29 -15.05
C MET A 188 0.09 2.24 -14.66
N ASP A 189 0.66 3.41 -14.38
CA ASP A 189 1.92 3.62 -13.67
C ASP A 189 1.68 3.87 -12.17
N ALA A 190 2.73 3.71 -11.36
CA ALA A 190 2.71 4.03 -9.93
C ALA A 190 2.43 5.52 -9.64
N PHE A 191 2.90 6.43 -10.50
CA PHE A 191 2.94 7.86 -10.19
C PHE A 191 2.29 8.76 -11.24
N ASN A 192 2.33 8.40 -12.52
CA ASN A 192 1.94 9.28 -13.63
C ASN A 192 0.86 8.65 -14.53
N ASN A 193 -0.41 8.76 -14.13
CA ASN A 193 -1.53 8.34 -14.97
C ASN A 193 -2.20 9.57 -15.59
N ASP A 194 -2.12 9.68 -16.91
CA ASP A 194 -2.78 10.75 -17.66
C ASP A 194 -4.29 10.48 -17.76
N HIS A 195 -5.09 11.54 -17.88
CA HIS A 195 -6.56 11.52 -17.87
C HIS A 195 -7.24 10.99 -16.58
N TRP A 196 -6.50 10.83 -15.48
CA TRP A 196 -6.99 10.46 -14.14
C TRP A 196 -7.07 11.65 -13.17
N TYR A 197 -7.89 11.54 -12.13
CA TYR A 197 -7.95 12.43 -10.96
C TYR A 197 -8.21 11.68 -9.64
N ASP A 198 -7.97 12.36 -8.52
CA ASP A 198 -8.36 11.94 -7.18
C ASP A 198 -8.83 13.15 -6.32
N ASP A 199 -9.38 12.88 -5.12
CA ASP A 199 -10.02 13.88 -4.25
C ASP A 199 -9.20 14.31 -3.00
N VAL A 200 -7.91 13.95 -2.96
CA VAL A 200 -6.95 14.59 -2.05
C VAL A 200 -6.68 16.04 -2.49
N SER A 201 -6.12 16.87 -1.60
CA SER A 201 -5.88 18.29 -1.86
C SER A 201 -4.94 18.90 -0.82
N ASP A 202 -4.53 20.14 -1.02
CA ASP A 202 -3.91 20.96 0.03
C ASP A 202 -4.24 22.45 -0.15
N GLY A 203 -3.98 23.26 0.87
CA GLY A 203 -4.07 24.71 0.75
C GLY A 203 -4.04 25.51 2.05
N PRO A 204 -4.16 26.85 1.96
CA PRO A 204 -4.04 27.75 3.09
C PRO A 204 -5.23 27.66 4.05
N VAL A 205 -4.92 27.75 5.34
CA VAL A 205 -5.88 27.92 6.44
C VAL A 205 -5.64 29.28 7.09
N GLU A 206 -6.56 30.21 6.86
CA GLU A 206 -6.50 31.58 7.33
C GLU A 206 -7.54 31.86 8.42
N ALA A 207 -7.26 32.84 9.28
CA ALA A 207 -8.20 33.29 10.29
C ALA A 207 -8.16 34.82 10.46
N THR A 208 -9.33 35.40 10.67
CA THR A 208 -9.52 36.77 11.15
C THR A 208 -10.09 36.70 12.56
N VAL A 209 -9.38 37.27 13.53
CA VAL A 209 -9.72 37.20 14.95
C VAL A 209 -10.10 38.58 15.45
N THR A 210 -11.30 38.72 16.02
CA THR A 210 -11.76 39.98 16.63
C THR A 210 -11.83 39.81 18.15
N ILE A 211 -11.13 40.70 18.86
CA ILE A 211 -11.04 40.73 20.32
C ILE A 211 -11.90 41.89 20.83
N THR A 212 -12.88 41.63 21.70
CA THR A 212 -13.78 42.63 22.26
C THR A 212 -13.70 42.62 23.78
N LEU A 213 -12.90 43.54 24.35
CA LEU A 213 -12.72 43.66 25.80
C LEU A 213 -13.69 44.69 26.40
N PRO A 214 -14.18 44.50 27.65
CA PRO A 214 -15.05 45.46 28.31
C PRO A 214 -14.47 46.87 28.34
N GLY A 215 -15.24 47.86 27.87
CA GLY A 215 -14.82 49.27 27.83
C GLY A 215 -13.76 49.60 26.78
N SER A 216 -13.49 48.71 25.81
CA SER A 216 -12.56 48.93 24.70
C SER A 216 -13.25 48.73 23.35
N GLU A 217 -12.79 49.44 22.31
CA GLU A 217 -13.20 49.18 20.93
C GLU A 217 -12.72 47.79 20.45
N PRO A 218 -13.48 47.08 19.60
CA PRO A 218 -13.08 45.78 19.07
C PRO A 218 -11.77 45.84 18.25
N ARG A 219 -10.80 44.98 18.59
CA ARG A 219 -9.51 44.88 17.90
C ARG A 219 -9.48 43.66 16.98
N THR A 220 -9.51 43.89 15.67
CA THR A 220 -9.39 42.83 14.65
C THR A 220 -7.94 42.59 14.25
N LEU A 221 -7.50 41.33 14.25
CA LEU A 221 -6.16 40.86 13.88
C LEU A 221 -6.28 39.74 12.83
N ARG A 222 -5.57 39.85 11.70
CA ARG A 222 -5.41 38.72 10.76
C ARG A 222 -4.31 37.80 11.29
N ALA A 223 -4.60 36.51 11.40
CA ALA A 223 -3.63 35.53 11.84
C ALA A 223 -2.58 35.22 10.76
N GLU A 224 -1.35 34.94 11.17
CA GLU A 224 -0.35 34.28 10.33
C GLU A 224 -0.87 32.88 9.98
N ARG A 225 -1.17 32.67 8.68
CA ARG A 225 -1.89 31.49 8.18
C ARG A 225 -1.14 30.18 8.45
N ALA A 226 -1.90 29.10 8.51
CA ALA A 226 -1.40 27.73 8.43
C ALA A 226 -1.63 27.15 7.02
N TRP A 227 -1.24 25.89 6.85
CA TRP A 227 -1.61 25.05 5.71
C TRP A 227 -2.37 23.82 6.19
N VAL A 228 -3.17 23.23 5.31
CA VAL A 228 -3.73 21.89 5.49
C VAL A 228 -3.31 21.00 4.32
N ILE A 229 -2.96 19.76 4.63
CA ILE A 229 -2.69 18.70 3.66
C ILE A 229 -3.76 17.63 3.87
N VAL A 230 -4.50 17.29 2.81
CA VAL A 230 -5.42 16.15 2.78
C VAL A 230 -4.68 14.99 2.13
N ALA A 231 -4.44 13.93 2.90
CA ALA A 231 -3.65 12.77 2.50
C ALA A 231 -4.48 11.48 2.37
N PRO A 232 -3.91 10.40 1.81
CA PRO A 232 -4.45 9.05 1.96
C PRO A 232 -4.62 8.63 3.43
N PRO A 233 -5.43 7.59 3.72
CA PRO A 233 -5.55 7.03 5.06
C PRO A 233 -4.21 6.51 5.61
N LYS A 234 -4.02 6.58 6.92
CA LYS A 234 -2.90 5.91 7.61
C LYS A 234 -3.45 4.65 8.27
N PHE A 235 -3.27 3.50 7.62
CA PHE A 235 -3.89 2.25 8.07
C PHE A 235 -3.25 1.65 9.33
N ALA A 236 -2.02 2.04 9.70
CA ALA A 236 -1.46 1.79 11.03
C ALA A 236 -1.30 3.13 11.79
N PRO A 237 -2.40 3.73 12.29
CA PRO A 237 -2.40 5.10 12.81
C PRO A 237 -1.54 5.30 14.06
N GLU A 238 -1.36 4.23 14.85
CA GLU A 238 -0.58 4.22 16.09
C GLU A 238 0.94 4.04 15.90
N LEU A 239 1.39 3.78 14.67
CA LEU A 239 2.80 3.57 14.34
C LEU A 239 3.35 4.79 13.60
N ASP A 240 4.65 5.07 13.72
CA ASP A 240 5.32 6.14 12.97
C ASP A 240 6.58 5.61 12.26
N SER A 241 6.91 6.22 11.12
CA SER A 241 8.14 5.90 10.36
C SER A 241 9.38 6.33 11.14
N PRO A 242 10.51 5.59 11.11
CA PRO A 242 11.74 5.94 11.83
C PRO A 242 12.20 7.39 11.63
N THR A 243 12.05 7.90 10.41
CA THR A 243 12.12 9.32 10.06
C THR A 243 10.72 9.81 9.71
N THR A 244 10.19 10.71 10.53
CA THR A 244 8.89 11.36 10.34
C THR A 244 9.05 12.66 9.56
N LEU A 245 7.94 13.21 9.05
CA LEU A 245 7.99 14.48 8.34
C LEU A 245 8.49 15.63 9.25
N TRP A 246 8.22 15.56 10.55
CA TRP A 246 8.81 16.45 11.55
C TRP A 246 10.34 16.39 11.56
N ASP A 247 10.92 15.18 11.66
CA ASP A 247 12.37 14.98 11.69
C ASP A 247 13.03 15.51 10.41
N GLN A 248 12.46 15.15 9.25
CA GLN A 248 12.98 15.54 7.94
C GLN A 248 12.87 17.06 7.69
N LEU A 249 11.77 17.70 8.10
CA LEU A 249 11.61 19.16 7.98
C LEU A 249 12.55 19.92 8.91
N ARG A 250 12.71 19.48 10.17
CA ARG A 250 13.69 20.12 11.07
C ARG A 250 15.10 20.04 10.50
N TYR A 251 15.49 18.91 9.92
CA TYR A 251 16.79 18.80 9.25
C TYR A 251 16.91 19.71 8.01
N ALA A 252 15.96 19.63 7.07
CA ALA A 252 16.04 20.39 5.81
C ALA A 252 16.00 21.92 5.98
N LEU A 253 15.35 22.40 7.04
CA LEU A 253 15.26 23.81 7.42
C LEU A 253 16.41 24.29 8.35
N GLY A 254 17.35 23.42 8.73
CA GLY A 254 18.46 23.76 9.63
C GLY A 254 18.06 23.95 11.11
N LEU A 255 16.90 23.45 11.50
CA LEU A 255 16.33 23.53 12.86
C LEU A 255 16.69 22.30 13.72
N ALA A 256 17.24 21.24 13.13
CA ALA A 256 17.77 20.07 13.84
C ALA A 256 19.25 20.27 14.16
N GLN A 257 19.66 19.92 15.37
CA GLN A 257 21.04 19.94 15.83
C GLN A 257 21.35 18.62 16.55
N VAL A 258 22.62 18.20 16.54
CA VAL A 258 23.07 17.04 17.32
C VAL A 258 23.36 17.56 18.74
N PRO A 259 22.69 17.06 19.80
CA PRO A 259 22.99 17.48 21.17
C PRO A 259 24.45 17.21 21.54
N ASP A 260 24.99 18.04 22.45
CA ASP A 260 26.34 17.83 23.00
C ASP A 260 26.47 16.50 23.74
N ARG A 261 25.36 15.98 24.26
CA ARG A 261 25.21 14.63 24.79
C ARG A 261 23.75 14.17 24.61
N PRO A 262 23.42 13.30 23.66
CA PRO A 262 22.03 12.93 23.37
C PRO A 262 21.36 12.14 24.50
N SER A 263 20.05 12.34 24.67
CA SER A 263 19.20 11.60 25.60
C SER A 263 18.86 10.21 25.06
N TYR A 264 18.99 9.16 25.90
CA TYR A 264 18.46 7.84 25.51
C TYR A 264 16.95 7.91 25.30
N THR A 265 16.23 8.57 26.20
CA THR A 265 14.78 8.61 26.25
C THR A 265 14.14 9.42 25.12
N HIS A 266 14.76 10.54 24.72
CA HIS A 266 14.18 11.54 23.83
C HIS A 266 14.82 11.63 22.44
N ASP A 267 16.11 11.29 22.28
CA ASP A 267 16.80 11.38 20.99
C ASP A 267 17.00 10.01 20.33
N ILE A 268 17.40 9.01 21.13
CA ILE A 268 17.85 7.69 20.64
C ILE A 268 16.68 6.71 20.57
N ARG A 269 15.95 6.54 21.67
CA ARG A 269 14.84 5.57 21.77
C ARG A 269 13.76 5.79 20.71
N PRO A 270 13.31 7.00 20.34
CA PRO A 270 12.26 7.15 19.32
C PRO A 270 12.64 6.49 17.99
N ILE A 271 13.90 6.61 17.55
CA ILE A 271 14.41 5.99 16.32
C ILE A 271 14.33 4.46 16.43
N LEU A 272 14.82 3.90 17.54
CA LEU A 272 14.80 2.45 17.83
C LEU A 272 13.37 1.91 17.97
N GLN A 273 12.49 2.63 18.68
CA GLN A 273 11.11 2.24 18.92
C GLN A 273 10.28 2.21 17.64
N ARG A 274 10.43 3.23 16.78
CA ARG A 274 9.79 3.28 15.46
C ARG A 274 10.29 2.14 14.56
N ALA A 275 11.59 1.79 14.63
CA ALA A 275 12.12 0.62 13.92
C ALA A 275 11.50 -0.70 14.40
N ARG A 276 11.31 -0.91 15.72
CA ARG A 276 10.63 -2.10 16.28
C ARG A 276 9.17 -2.19 15.82
N THR A 277 8.39 -1.12 15.99
CA THR A 277 6.93 -1.17 15.76
C THR A 277 6.56 -1.41 14.30
N VAL A 278 7.43 -1.03 13.35
CA VAL A 278 7.32 -1.40 11.92
C VAL A 278 7.23 -2.92 11.70
N GLY A 279 7.69 -3.77 12.63
CA GLY A 279 7.49 -5.23 12.57
C GLY A 279 6.03 -5.66 12.49
N ALA A 280 5.09 -4.91 13.08
CA ALA A 280 3.66 -5.22 13.03
C ALA A 280 3.01 -5.00 11.65
N VAL A 281 3.70 -4.29 10.76
CA VAL A 281 3.23 -3.92 9.41
C VAL A 281 4.15 -4.43 8.29
N HIS A 282 5.23 -5.14 8.64
CA HIS A 282 6.23 -5.64 7.71
C HIS A 282 7.00 -6.84 8.31
N ARG A 283 6.68 -8.08 7.90
CA ARG A 283 7.17 -9.32 8.54
C ARG A 283 8.70 -9.31 8.80
N ARG A 284 9.49 -9.04 7.76
CA ARG A 284 10.97 -9.00 7.81
C ARG A 284 11.58 -7.97 8.79
N ALA A 285 10.79 -7.06 9.37
CA ALA A 285 11.25 -6.16 10.42
C ALA A 285 10.97 -6.73 11.83
N SER A 286 9.94 -7.58 11.97
CA SER A 286 9.70 -8.35 13.20
C SER A 286 10.87 -9.30 13.45
N ASP A 287 11.27 -10.05 12.41
CA ASP A 287 12.36 -11.03 12.43
C ASP A 287 13.77 -10.44 12.75
N ALA A 288 13.89 -9.11 12.84
CA ALA A 288 15.17 -8.40 12.83
C ALA A 288 15.32 -7.30 13.90
N HIS A 289 14.24 -6.81 14.52
CA HIS A 289 14.26 -5.66 15.43
C HIS A 289 13.83 -6.03 16.87
N GLU A 290 14.40 -7.10 17.41
CA GLU A 290 14.12 -7.56 18.77
C GLU A 290 15.19 -7.08 19.78
N TRP A 291 14.77 -6.25 20.72
CA TRP A 291 15.57 -5.80 21.87
C TRP A 291 14.68 -5.22 22.97
N ALA A 292 15.22 -5.08 24.18
CA ALA A 292 14.58 -4.38 25.31
C ALA A 292 15.18 -2.97 25.50
N ASP A 293 14.42 -2.05 26.11
CA ASP A 293 14.92 -0.74 26.54
C ASP A 293 15.39 -0.82 28.02
N PRO A 294 16.57 -0.30 28.39
CA PRO A 294 17.52 0.44 27.55
C PRO A 294 18.57 -0.48 26.91
N ILE A 295 18.95 -0.19 25.66
CA ILE A 295 20.08 -0.88 25.01
C ILE A 295 21.39 -0.21 25.45
N ASP A 296 21.92 -0.67 26.58
CA ASP A 296 23.13 -0.10 27.20
C ASP A 296 24.43 -0.88 26.89
N ASP A 297 24.32 -2.16 26.53
CA ASP A 297 25.43 -3.04 26.20
C ASP A 297 26.23 -2.55 24.97
N PRO A 298 27.57 -2.37 25.06
CA PRO A 298 28.38 -1.92 23.93
C PRO A 298 28.27 -2.78 22.67
N VAL A 299 28.16 -4.11 22.80
CA VAL A 299 28.15 -5.02 21.65
C VAL A 299 26.81 -4.93 20.90
N ALA A 300 25.69 -4.90 21.62
CA ALA A 300 24.36 -4.65 21.05
C ALA A 300 24.30 -3.28 20.34
N ARG A 301 24.80 -2.21 20.98
CA ARG A 301 24.85 -0.87 20.39
C ARG A 301 25.70 -0.83 19.10
N GLN A 302 26.85 -1.50 19.09
CA GLN A 302 27.70 -1.63 17.90
C GLN A 302 27.02 -2.45 16.79
N ASN A 303 26.43 -3.60 17.13
CA ASN A 303 25.75 -4.47 16.16
C ASN A 303 24.55 -3.78 15.49
N ILE A 304 23.73 -3.06 16.26
CA ILE A 304 22.58 -2.31 15.72
C ILE A 304 23.07 -1.13 14.85
N PHE A 305 24.07 -0.35 15.31
CA PHE A 305 24.61 0.74 14.50
C PHE A 305 25.23 0.23 13.19
N ALA A 306 25.91 -0.92 13.20
CA ALA A 306 26.47 -1.54 11.99
C ALA A 306 25.40 -1.98 10.96
N LYS A 307 24.11 -2.02 11.34
CA LYS A 307 22.98 -2.16 10.41
C LYS A 307 22.42 -0.83 9.93
N LEU A 308 22.74 0.31 10.53
CA LEU A 308 22.28 1.60 10.04
C LEU A 308 23.04 1.99 8.77
N GLY A 309 22.30 2.39 7.73
CA GLY A 309 22.84 2.96 6.51
C GLY A 309 23.28 4.40 6.75
N ASP A 310 24.48 4.75 6.28
CA ASP A 310 25.04 6.10 6.44
C ASP A 310 24.33 7.08 5.48
N PRO A 311 23.63 8.12 5.97
CA PRO A 311 22.86 9.02 5.13
C PRO A 311 23.71 9.87 4.19
N GLU A 312 25.01 10.03 4.45
CA GLU A 312 25.93 10.74 3.55
C GLU A 312 26.36 9.84 2.37
N VAL A 313 26.29 8.51 2.55
CA VAL A 313 26.57 7.51 1.51
C VAL A 313 25.28 7.09 0.81
N THR A 314 25.04 7.61 -0.40
CA THR A 314 23.84 7.38 -1.23
C THR A 314 22.48 7.63 -0.54
N GLY A 315 22.45 8.34 0.60
CA GLY A 315 21.25 8.54 1.41
C GLY A 315 20.98 7.43 2.43
N GLY A 316 21.94 6.54 2.70
CA GLY A 316 21.76 5.39 3.59
C GLY A 316 21.16 4.16 2.90
N GLY A 317 21.03 4.19 1.56
CA GLY A 317 20.55 3.08 0.73
C GLY A 317 21.61 2.01 0.50
N GLY A 318 22.30 1.58 1.55
CA GLY A 318 23.41 0.63 1.48
C GLY A 318 22.98 -0.75 1.00
N GLY A 319 23.67 -1.27 -0.01
CA GLY A 319 23.42 -2.61 -0.56
C GLY A 319 23.63 -3.72 0.48
N GLY A 320 22.87 -4.81 0.37
CA GLY A 320 22.95 -5.93 1.30
C GLY A 320 22.12 -5.72 2.57
N ALA A 321 22.75 -5.70 3.74
CA ALA A 321 22.09 -5.92 5.04
C ALA A 321 21.81 -4.64 5.86
N GLN A 322 21.93 -3.45 5.27
CA GLN A 322 21.70 -2.17 5.98
C GLN A 322 20.22 -1.74 5.96
N MET A 323 19.87 -0.85 6.90
CA MET A 323 18.53 -0.40 7.28
C MET A 323 18.55 1.11 7.64
N PRO A 324 17.41 1.83 7.57
CA PRO A 324 16.11 1.39 7.03
C PRO A 324 16.20 1.07 5.54
N ARG A 325 15.63 -0.06 5.11
CA ARG A 325 15.52 -0.40 3.68
C ARG A 325 14.50 0.53 3.02
N LEU A 326 15.04 1.47 2.23
CA LEU A 326 14.46 2.57 1.34
C LEU A 326 13.29 2.33 -1.45
N ARG A 327 12.59 3.26 -2.19
CA ARG A 327 12.97 3.68 -3.54
C ARG A 327 13.50 5.12 -3.47
N GLY A 328 14.52 5.42 -4.26
CA GLY A 328 14.95 6.81 -4.48
C GLY A 328 15.51 7.55 -3.27
N LEU A 329 16.26 6.88 -2.38
CA LEU A 329 17.17 7.61 -1.48
C LEU A 329 18.25 8.33 -2.30
N THR A 330 18.64 9.50 -1.83
CA THR A 330 19.89 10.18 -2.22
C THR A 330 20.47 10.85 -0.99
N ALA A 331 21.71 11.35 -1.02
CA ALA A 331 22.23 12.17 0.08
C ALA A 331 21.36 13.43 0.37
N SER A 332 20.57 13.87 -0.59
CA SER A 332 19.57 14.95 -0.45
C SER A 332 18.23 14.49 0.12
N HIS A 333 17.94 13.19 0.06
CA HIS A 333 16.70 12.54 0.53
C HIS A 333 17.03 11.22 1.27
N PRO A 334 17.71 11.29 2.43
CA PRO A 334 18.25 10.12 3.11
C PRO A 334 17.20 9.35 3.93
N SER A 335 17.54 8.14 4.39
CA SER A 335 16.66 7.24 5.15
C SER A 335 16.49 7.68 6.60
N LEU A 336 17.60 8.04 7.25
CA LEU A 336 17.67 8.81 8.48
C LEU A 336 18.23 10.19 8.14
N THR A 337 17.86 11.23 8.88
CA THR A 337 18.58 12.51 8.77
C THR A 337 20.02 12.34 9.27
N PRO A 338 21.02 13.08 8.73
CA PRO A 338 22.38 13.09 9.27
C PRO A 338 22.45 13.45 10.76
N VAL A 339 21.49 14.25 11.28
CA VAL A 339 21.37 14.53 12.72
C VAL A 339 20.99 13.27 13.51
N GLN A 340 19.95 12.54 13.08
CA GLN A 340 19.59 11.25 13.69
C GLN A 340 20.74 10.24 13.61
N TYR A 341 21.44 10.14 12.48
CA TYR A 341 22.56 9.22 12.35
C TYR A 341 23.76 9.60 13.24
N ALA A 342 24.07 10.90 13.37
CA ALA A 342 25.10 11.38 14.29
C ALA A 342 24.73 11.18 15.78
N ILE A 343 23.44 11.30 16.14
CA ILE A 343 22.90 10.91 17.45
C ILE A 343 23.14 9.40 17.70
N MET A 344 22.76 8.55 16.74
CA MET A 344 22.98 7.10 16.84
C MET A 344 24.47 6.74 16.87
N ARG A 345 25.35 7.55 16.27
CA ARG A 345 26.81 7.38 16.32
C ARG A 345 27.37 7.66 17.72
N ARG A 346 26.95 8.76 18.37
CA ARG A 346 27.30 9.04 19.77
C ARG A 346 26.76 7.94 20.71
N TRP A 347 25.54 7.46 20.49
CA TRP A 347 24.97 6.32 21.22
C TRP A 347 25.81 5.05 21.08
N ARG A 348 26.22 4.68 19.86
CA ARG A 348 27.15 3.56 19.60
C ARG A 348 28.42 3.69 20.43
N ASP A 349 29.02 4.88 20.44
CA ASP A 349 30.30 5.13 21.10
C ASP A 349 30.20 5.23 22.63
N GLY A 350 28.99 5.41 23.18
CA GLY A 350 28.72 5.50 24.62
C GLY A 350 28.57 6.94 25.14
N ASP A 351 28.65 7.92 24.25
CA ASP A 351 28.55 9.35 24.52
C ASP A 351 27.08 9.82 24.54
N TYR A 352 26.32 9.34 25.52
CA TYR A 352 24.90 9.67 25.68
C TYR A 352 24.49 9.75 27.15
N GLU A 353 23.30 10.28 27.42
CA GLU A 353 22.69 10.34 28.74
C GLU A 353 21.84 9.08 28.99
N ARG A 354 22.17 8.35 30.05
CA ARG A 354 21.44 7.15 30.49
C ARG A 354 20.27 7.56 31.39
N ASP A 355 19.35 8.32 30.80
CA ASP A 355 18.23 8.98 31.47
C ASP A 355 16.95 8.13 31.56
N TRP A 356 17.01 6.90 31.02
CA TRP A 356 15.86 6.00 30.87
C TRP A 356 15.20 5.62 32.19
N GLN A 357 13.97 6.10 32.36
CA GLN A 357 13.10 5.82 33.52
C GLN A 357 11.81 5.05 33.13
N GLY A 358 11.74 4.58 31.87
CA GLY A 358 10.53 4.05 31.25
C GLY A 358 9.97 4.98 30.17
N PRO A 359 8.93 4.55 29.43
CA PRO A 359 8.35 5.37 28.38
C PRO A 359 7.81 6.69 28.95
N PRO A 360 8.20 7.86 28.41
CA PRO A 360 7.72 9.15 28.92
C PRO A 360 6.23 9.32 28.62
N ASP A 361 5.49 9.94 29.53
CA ASP A 361 4.11 10.37 29.28
C ASP A 361 4.09 11.49 28.21
N PRO A 362 3.32 11.36 27.11
CA PRO A 362 3.04 12.45 26.18
C PRO A 362 2.45 13.72 26.82
N GLY A 363 1.88 13.60 28.03
CA GLY A 363 1.25 14.68 28.77
C GLY A 363 -0.15 15.02 28.25
N SER A 364 -0.69 16.17 28.66
CA SER A 364 -2.05 16.61 28.30
C SER A 364 -2.14 18.05 27.78
N ALA A 365 -1.03 18.79 27.82
CA ALA A 365 -1.02 20.20 27.46
C ALA A 365 -0.99 20.40 25.94
N ILE A 366 -2.01 21.08 25.42
CA ILE A 366 -1.98 21.64 24.06
C ILE A 366 -1.07 22.87 24.05
N THR A 367 -0.14 22.93 23.08
CA THR A 367 0.75 24.07 22.85
C THR A 367 0.89 24.32 21.34
N PRO A 368 1.29 25.52 20.90
CA PRO A 368 1.51 25.82 19.47
C PRO A 368 2.49 24.82 18.82
N ASP A 369 3.69 24.70 19.37
CA ASP A 369 4.76 23.83 18.88
C ASP A 369 4.40 22.34 19.03
N GLY A 370 3.60 21.99 20.04
CA GLY A 370 3.10 20.64 20.28
C GLY A 370 2.13 20.17 19.19
N LEU A 371 1.24 21.06 18.73
CA LEU A 371 0.35 20.79 17.60
C LEU A 371 1.16 20.64 16.30
N ASP A 372 2.11 21.54 16.06
CA ASP A 372 2.98 21.50 14.87
C ASP A 372 3.77 20.19 14.81
N ARG A 373 4.33 19.75 15.95
CA ARG A 373 5.04 18.47 16.06
C ARG A 373 4.09 17.27 15.91
N ALA A 374 2.95 17.24 16.60
CA ALA A 374 2.04 16.10 16.58
C ALA A 374 1.49 15.79 15.17
N ALA A 375 1.15 16.82 14.40
CA ALA A 375 0.68 16.66 13.03
C ALA A 375 1.77 16.09 12.09
N LEU A 376 3.03 16.51 12.28
CA LEU A 376 4.15 16.17 11.40
C LEU A 376 4.92 14.89 11.81
N GLU A 377 4.89 14.49 13.09
CA GLU A 377 5.40 13.18 13.53
C GLU A 377 4.55 12.02 12.96
N ALA A 378 3.24 12.22 12.81
CA ALA A 378 2.32 11.20 12.32
C ALA A 378 2.42 10.91 10.80
N CYS A 379 3.44 11.43 10.10
CA CYS A 379 3.59 11.44 8.65
C CYS A 379 4.95 10.91 8.20
N VAL A 380 5.04 10.42 6.95
CA VAL A 380 6.28 9.88 6.37
C VAL A 380 7.31 11.00 6.11
N GLY A 381 8.50 10.87 6.70
CA GLY A 381 9.64 11.75 6.41
C GLY A 381 10.62 11.19 5.39
N ALA A 382 10.81 9.87 5.38
CA ALA A 382 11.75 9.21 4.47
C ALA A 382 11.26 7.82 3.99
N ALA A 383 11.59 7.40 2.77
CA ALA A 383 12.00 8.28 1.67
C ALA A 383 10.83 9.19 1.24
N LEU A 384 11.07 10.15 0.35
CA LEU A 384 10.01 10.88 -0.35
C LEU A 384 10.13 10.54 -1.84
N PHE A 385 9.47 9.47 -2.28
CA PHE A 385 9.49 9.00 -3.67
C PHE A 385 8.15 8.40 -4.17
N PRO A 386 7.07 9.21 -4.28
CA PRO A 386 6.99 10.65 -4.00
C PRO A 386 6.88 10.98 -2.51
N GLY A 387 6.39 10.05 -1.70
CA GLY A 387 6.04 10.20 -0.28
C GLY A 387 4.60 9.67 -0.07
N ILE A 388 3.94 10.03 1.04
CA ILE A 388 2.52 9.68 1.24
C ILE A 388 1.66 10.93 1.48
N GLU A 389 1.92 11.68 2.56
CA GLU A 389 1.17 12.91 2.84
C GLU A 389 1.68 14.10 2.03
N ALA A 390 3.00 14.25 1.99
CA ALA A 390 3.70 15.27 1.23
C ALA A 390 4.91 14.65 0.53
N GLY A 391 5.49 15.39 -0.42
CA GLY A 391 6.68 14.97 -1.15
C GLY A 391 7.79 16.00 -1.14
N ARG A 392 8.78 15.79 -2.03
CA ARG A 392 10.02 16.59 -2.13
C ARG A 392 9.82 18.10 -2.27
N PHE A 393 8.63 18.56 -2.67
CA PHE A 393 8.26 19.98 -2.73
C PHE A 393 8.66 20.75 -1.46
N LEU A 394 8.32 20.22 -0.28
CA LEU A 394 8.63 20.86 1.01
C LEU A 394 10.14 20.96 1.32
N LEU A 395 10.98 20.20 0.60
CA LEU A 395 12.44 20.17 0.76
C LEU A 395 13.18 20.92 -0.36
N GLU A 396 12.47 21.45 -1.36
CA GLU A 396 13.12 22.17 -2.46
C GLU A 396 13.88 23.41 -1.96
N LYS A 397 15.04 23.64 -2.59
CA LYS A 397 15.90 24.79 -2.32
C LYS A 397 16.01 25.67 -3.56
N ASP A 398 16.32 26.94 -3.35
CA ASP A 398 16.70 27.86 -4.43
C ASP A 398 18.16 27.61 -4.87
N ASP A 399 18.60 28.34 -5.90
CA ASP A 399 19.96 28.26 -6.44
C ASP A 399 21.07 28.67 -5.43
N ARG A 400 20.68 29.16 -4.24
CA ARG A 400 21.56 29.55 -3.13
C ARG A 400 21.55 28.53 -1.98
N GLY A 401 20.76 27.46 -2.08
CA GLY A 401 20.60 26.43 -1.04
C GLY A 401 19.60 26.79 0.07
N THR A 402 18.84 27.87 -0.09
CA THR A 402 17.81 28.37 0.84
C THR A 402 16.51 27.57 0.66
N PRO A 403 15.79 27.17 1.71
CA PRO A 403 14.47 26.54 1.58
C PRO A 403 13.48 27.43 0.79
N LYS A 404 13.07 26.94 -0.38
CA LYS A 404 12.43 27.74 -1.45
C LYS A 404 10.99 28.18 -1.14
N HIS A 405 10.25 27.33 -0.44
CA HIS A 405 8.80 27.46 -0.24
C HIS A 405 8.41 27.92 1.16
N TRP A 406 9.38 28.38 1.96
CA TRP A 406 9.20 28.69 3.37
C TRP A 406 9.38 30.18 3.67
N LYS A 407 8.57 30.69 4.59
CA LYS A 407 8.61 32.06 5.08
C LYS A 407 9.54 32.17 6.28
N GLN A 408 10.30 33.25 6.36
CA GLN A 408 11.17 33.53 7.51
C GLN A 408 10.35 34.14 8.69
N PRO A 409 10.71 33.85 9.95
CA PRO A 409 11.72 32.86 10.37
C PRO A 409 11.20 31.41 10.24
N LEU A 410 12.10 30.49 9.84
CA LEU A 410 11.76 29.11 9.48
C LEU A 410 11.20 28.26 10.65
N ASP A 411 11.53 28.63 11.88
CA ASP A 411 11.09 27.96 13.12
C ASP A 411 9.56 27.94 13.29
N ARG A 412 8.85 28.91 12.71
CA ARG A 412 7.37 28.99 12.70
C ARG A 412 6.69 28.02 11.73
N LEU A 413 7.46 27.30 10.91
CA LEU A 413 6.99 26.34 9.90
C LEU A 413 5.89 26.89 8.97
N ARG A 414 6.07 28.13 8.48
CA ARG A 414 5.13 28.80 7.58
C ARG A 414 5.56 28.68 6.13
N LEU A 415 4.63 28.33 5.24
CA LEU A 415 4.86 28.36 3.79
C LEU A 415 4.81 29.80 3.25
N ALA A 416 5.63 30.08 2.24
CA ALA A 416 5.77 31.39 1.62
C ALA A 416 4.48 31.85 0.91
N ASP A 417 4.35 33.17 0.67
CA ASP A 417 3.21 33.77 -0.04
C ASP A 417 3.18 33.44 -1.54
N THR A 418 4.23 32.79 -2.05
CA THR A 418 4.34 32.22 -3.40
C THR A 418 3.72 30.81 -3.53
N VAL A 419 3.43 30.13 -2.42
CA VAL A 419 2.80 28.80 -2.43
C VAL A 419 1.28 28.96 -2.50
N ALA A 420 0.63 28.31 -3.47
CA ALA A 420 -0.81 28.35 -3.66
C ALA A 420 -1.44 26.97 -3.40
N ALA A 421 -2.76 26.95 -3.16
CA ALA A 421 -3.49 25.72 -2.88
C ALA A 421 -3.22 24.61 -3.92
N GLY A 422 -3.03 23.38 -3.48
CA GLY A 422 -2.73 22.22 -4.31
C GLY A 422 -1.27 22.03 -4.71
N ASP A 423 -0.34 22.95 -4.36
CA ASP A 423 1.07 22.85 -4.77
C ASP A 423 1.85 21.78 -4.00
N VAL A 424 1.52 21.54 -2.72
CA VAL A 424 2.25 20.59 -1.87
C VAL A 424 1.99 19.15 -2.29
N THR A 425 0.76 18.85 -2.73
CA THR A 425 0.33 17.53 -3.19
C THR A 425 0.44 17.33 -4.71
N ALA A 426 0.69 18.38 -5.50
CA ALA A 426 0.72 18.32 -6.97
C ALA A 426 1.60 17.20 -7.55
N ARG A 427 2.81 17.01 -6.99
CA ARG A 427 3.79 16.02 -7.49
C ARG A 427 3.64 14.62 -6.88
N MET A 428 2.65 14.40 -6.01
CA MET A 428 2.30 13.06 -5.52
C MET A 428 1.65 12.23 -6.64
N ALA A 429 1.59 10.91 -6.48
CA ALA A 429 0.96 10.01 -7.45
C ALA A 429 -0.50 10.38 -7.75
N ILE A 430 -0.92 10.12 -8.98
CA ILE A 430 -2.31 10.30 -9.43
C ILE A 430 -2.81 9.03 -10.13
N PRO A 431 -3.95 8.44 -9.72
CA PRO A 431 -4.54 8.61 -8.39
C PRO A 431 -3.62 8.03 -7.30
N TRP A 432 -3.76 8.46 -6.05
CA TRP A 432 -2.94 7.97 -4.92
C TRP A 432 -3.04 6.46 -4.70
N HIS A 433 -4.15 5.84 -5.13
CA HIS A 433 -4.35 4.38 -5.11
C HIS A 433 -3.30 3.63 -5.93
N ALA A 434 -2.75 4.23 -6.99
CA ALA A 434 -1.69 3.64 -7.80
C ALA A 434 -0.37 3.50 -7.01
N ASP A 435 -0.04 4.50 -6.18
CA ASP A 435 1.10 4.48 -5.26
C ASP A 435 0.92 3.42 -4.16
N PHE A 436 -0.26 3.41 -3.55
CA PHE A 436 -0.65 2.42 -2.53
C PHE A 436 -0.58 0.99 -3.07
N THR A 437 -0.91 0.77 -4.34
CA THR A 437 -0.70 -0.53 -5.00
C THR A 437 0.78 -0.77 -5.27
N ALA A 438 1.50 0.21 -5.82
CA ALA A 438 2.89 0.10 -6.23
C ALA A 438 3.88 -0.15 -5.08
N CYS A 439 3.57 0.30 -3.86
CA CYS A 439 4.38 0.11 -2.66
C CYS A 439 4.42 -1.34 -2.14
N ALA A 440 3.74 -2.30 -2.79
CA ALA A 440 3.79 -3.71 -2.44
C ALA A 440 5.24 -4.22 -2.29
N GLY A 441 5.54 -4.81 -1.13
CA GLY A 441 6.88 -5.33 -0.82
C GLY A 441 7.94 -4.27 -0.48
N SER A 442 7.58 -2.98 -0.29
CA SER A 442 8.57 -1.97 0.11
C SER A 442 8.07 -0.79 0.96
N TRP A 443 8.80 -0.57 2.06
CA TRP A 443 9.29 0.75 2.50
C TRP A 443 8.39 1.69 3.33
N TRP A 444 7.12 1.91 3.00
CA TRP A 444 6.23 2.73 3.85
C TRP A 444 5.09 1.92 4.51
N PRO A 445 5.41 0.89 5.30
CA PRO A 445 4.42 -0.01 5.87
C PRO A 445 3.49 0.67 6.89
N VAL A 446 3.77 1.91 7.31
CA VAL A 446 2.99 2.61 8.34
C VAL A 446 1.68 3.20 7.78
N PRO A 447 1.65 4.04 6.73
CA PRO A 447 0.37 4.42 6.12
C PRO A 447 -0.27 3.29 5.32
N ARG A 448 0.55 2.46 4.68
CA ARG A 448 0.17 1.36 3.77
C ARG A 448 0.89 0.08 4.24
N PRO A 449 0.30 -0.77 5.09
CA PRO A 449 0.95 -2.00 5.53
C PRO A 449 1.33 -2.95 4.40
N ASN A 450 2.44 -3.67 4.58
CA ASN A 450 2.83 -4.75 3.67
C ASN A 450 2.21 -6.05 4.16
N GLN A 451 2.60 -6.50 5.36
CA GLN A 451 2.00 -7.64 6.02
C GLN A 451 1.53 -7.30 7.42
N VAL A 452 0.43 -7.92 7.85
CA VAL A 452 -0.25 -7.63 9.12
C VAL A 452 -0.69 -8.92 9.78
N VAL A 453 -0.76 -8.95 11.11
CA VAL A 453 -1.29 -10.11 11.86
C VAL A 453 -2.77 -9.86 12.15
N PRO A 454 -3.72 -10.64 11.60
CA PRO A 454 -5.14 -10.45 11.92
C PRO A 454 -5.45 -10.74 13.39
N ARG A 455 -6.42 -10.01 13.96
CA ARG A 455 -6.86 -10.24 15.35
C ARG A 455 -7.27 -11.70 15.56
N GLY A 456 -6.63 -12.36 16.52
CA GLY A 456 -6.84 -13.79 16.82
C GLY A 456 -5.97 -14.77 16.01
N GLN A 457 -5.07 -14.29 15.15
CA GLN A 457 -4.08 -15.11 14.43
C GLN A 457 -2.66 -14.90 14.96
N ALA A 458 -1.75 -15.81 14.61
CA ALA A 458 -0.36 -15.81 15.09
C ALA A 458 0.67 -15.42 14.00
N HIS A 459 0.24 -15.19 12.76
CA HIS A 459 1.12 -15.02 11.61
C HIS A 459 0.73 -13.80 10.77
N HIS A 460 1.74 -13.18 10.16
CA HIS A 460 1.57 -12.13 9.17
C HIS A 460 0.93 -12.67 7.89
N LEU A 461 -0.12 -12.01 7.39
CA LEU A 461 -0.66 -12.17 6.03
C LEU A 461 -0.42 -10.88 5.22
N GLU A 462 -0.36 -10.95 3.89
CA GLU A 462 -0.32 -9.73 3.06
C GLU A 462 -1.57 -8.86 3.32
N TRP A 463 -1.39 -7.55 3.47
CA TRP A 463 -2.47 -6.64 3.86
C TRP A 463 -3.49 -6.42 2.73
N ASP A 464 -3.01 -6.25 1.51
CA ASP A 464 -3.77 -6.10 0.26
C ASP A 464 -4.18 -7.45 -0.37
N ARG A 465 -4.09 -8.56 0.38
CA ARG A 465 -4.68 -9.85 -0.02
C ARG A 465 -6.15 -9.68 -0.44
N ALA A 466 -6.59 -10.48 -1.41
CA ALA A 466 -7.92 -10.40 -2.06
C ALA A 466 -8.26 -9.10 -2.82
N LEU A 467 -7.41 -8.07 -2.79
CA LEU A 467 -7.73 -6.76 -3.37
C LEU A 467 -7.72 -6.75 -4.90
N GLY A 468 -6.86 -7.54 -5.55
CA GLY A 468 -6.86 -7.67 -7.01
C GLY A 468 -6.22 -6.48 -7.76
N GLY A 469 -5.10 -5.98 -7.27
CA GLY A 469 -4.31 -4.95 -7.96
C GLY A 469 -4.92 -3.54 -7.90
N VAL A 470 -4.49 -2.67 -8.82
CA VAL A 470 -4.73 -1.23 -8.75
C VAL A 470 -6.19 -0.82 -8.87
N GLN A 471 -6.95 -1.47 -9.77
CA GLN A 471 -8.40 -1.20 -9.91
C GLN A 471 -9.14 -1.55 -8.61
N GLY A 472 -8.77 -2.68 -7.99
CA GLY A 472 -9.30 -3.07 -6.69
C GLY A 472 -8.89 -2.13 -5.56
N MET A 473 -7.69 -1.53 -5.60
CA MET A 473 -7.30 -0.48 -4.66
C MET A 473 -8.17 0.78 -4.85
N ILE A 474 -8.42 1.21 -6.09
CA ILE A 474 -9.30 2.36 -6.41
C ILE A 474 -10.71 2.14 -5.87
N GLU A 475 -11.30 0.97 -6.13
CA GLU A 475 -12.68 0.64 -5.77
C GLU A 475 -12.85 0.27 -4.28
N ARG A 476 -11.89 -0.46 -3.70
CA ARG A 476 -12.07 -1.24 -2.46
C ARG A 476 -11.02 -0.99 -1.37
N TRP A 477 -10.16 0.03 -1.48
CA TRP A 477 -9.21 0.42 -0.41
C TRP A 477 -9.89 0.51 0.98
N HIS A 478 -11.13 1.03 1.02
CA HIS A 478 -11.90 1.22 2.24
C HIS A 478 -12.29 -0.08 2.94
N MET A 479 -12.21 -1.22 2.25
CA MET A 479 -12.53 -2.55 2.78
C MET A 479 -11.34 -3.21 3.52
N LEU A 480 -10.12 -2.70 3.32
CA LEU A 480 -8.89 -3.18 3.98
C LEU A 480 -8.90 -2.89 5.49
N GLY A 481 -8.21 -3.70 6.29
CA GLY A 481 -8.20 -3.54 7.74
C GLY A 481 -7.22 -2.49 8.26
N PHE A 482 -7.48 -1.98 9.47
CA PHE A 482 -6.59 -1.08 10.21
C PHE A 482 -5.75 -1.86 11.22
N VAL A 483 -4.50 -1.45 11.41
CA VAL A 483 -3.57 -2.03 12.40
C VAL A 483 -3.56 -1.17 13.65
N VAL A 484 -4.13 -1.72 14.72
CA VAL A 484 -4.31 -1.03 16.01
C VAL A 484 -3.83 -1.91 17.16
N ARG A 485 -3.53 -1.32 18.31
CA ARG A 485 -3.08 -2.03 19.51
C ARG A 485 -4.27 -2.64 20.26
N ASP A 486 -4.21 -3.94 20.55
CA ASP A 486 -5.18 -4.62 21.40
C ASP A 486 -4.84 -4.52 22.90
N ALA A 487 -5.68 -5.14 23.74
CA ALA A 487 -5.58 -5.05 25.20
C ALA A 487 -4.27 -5.62 25.77
N ASP A 488 -3.60 -6.54 25.06
CA ASP A 488 -2.31 -7.11 25.48
C ASP A 488 -1.11 -6.30 24.96
N GLY A 489 -1.38 -5.16 24.31
CA GLY A 489 -0.34 -4.32 23.70
C GLY A 489 0.12 -4.79 22.31
N ARG A 490 -0.52 -5.82 21.72
CA ARG A 490 -0.15 -6.38 20.42
C ARG A 490 -0.86 -5.61 19.30
N HIS A 491 -0.13 -5.24 18.24
CA HIS A 491 -0.71 -4.57 17.08
C HIS A 491 -1.30 -5.61 16.11
N VAL A 492 -2.58 -5.48 15.75
CA VAL A 492 -3.35 -6.45 14.96
C VAL A 492 -4.26 -5.79 13.91
N GLU A 493 -4.52 -6.48 12.79
CA GLU A 493 -5.51 -6.05 11.78
C GLU A 493 -6.94 -6.27 12.30
N VAL A 494 -7.72 -5.19 12.31
CA VAL A 494 -9.16 -5.13 12.66
C VAL A 494 -9.96 -4.41 11.57
N ALA A 495 -11.30 -4.40 11.70
CA ALA A 495 -12.23 -3.67 10.82
C ALA A 495 -12.15 -4.04 9.32
N ARG A 496 -11.53 -5.17 8.97
CA ARG A 496 -11.43 -5.65 7.59
C ARG A 496 -12.80 -6.18 7.13
N SER A 497 -13.34 -5.61 6.05
CA SER A 497 -14.57 -6.07 5.39
C SER A 497 -14.30 -6.71 4.03
N LEU A 498 -13.09 -6.62 3.49
CA LEU A 498 -12.67 -7.36 2.31
C LEU A 498 -12.45 -8.83 2.70
N SER A 499 -13.46 -9.67 2.44
CA SER A 499 -13.37 -11.12 2.53
C SER A 499 -12.06 -11.64 1.91
N LEU A 500 -11.48 -12.68 2.50
CA LEU A 500 -10.64 -13.59 1.71
C LEU A 500 -11.49 -14.06 0.51
N PRO A 501 -10.89 -14.38 -0.66
CA PRO A 501 -11.67 -14.85 -1.79
C PRO A 501 -12.47 -16.07 -1.32
N ALA A 502 -13.81 -16.01 -1.45
CA ALA A 502 -14.61 -17.21 -1.26
C ALA A 502 -14.01 -18.30 -2.16
N LYS A 503 -13.87 -19.53 -1.64
CA LYS A 503 -13.23 -20.66 -2.35
C LYS A 503 -13.76 -20.65 -3.78
N GLN A 504 -12.90 -20.26 -4.73
CA GLN A 504 -13.36 -20.04 -6.09
C GLN A 504 -13.80 -21.38 -6.64
N GLU A 505 -14.86 -21.36 -7.47
CA GLU A 505 -14.88 -22.23 -8.64
C GLU A 505 -13.67 -21.79 -9.50
N LEU A 506 -12.53 -22.39 -9.18
CA LEU A 506 -11.24 -22.13 -9.81
C LEU A 506 -11.38 -22.66 -11.22
N VAL A 507 -11.73 -21.81 -12.19
CA VAL A 507 -12.22 -22.25 -13.51
C VAL A 507 -11.23 -23.20 -14.19
N HIS A 508 -11.50 -24.50 -14.05
CA HIS A 508 -10.70 -25.56 -14.63
C HIS A 508 -10.97 -25.55 -16.13
N HIS A 509 -10.15 -24.82 -16.89
CA HIS A 509 -10.11 -24.92 -18.36
C HIS A 509 -9.49 -26.24 -18.86
N ALA A 510 -9.65 -27.30 -18.07
CA ALA A 510 -9.41 -28.68 -18.43
C ALA A 510 -10.43 -29.10 -19.48
N PHE A 511 -9.95 -29.43 -20.68
CA PHE A 511 -10.73 -30.11 -21.70
C PHE A 511 -11.06 -31.54 -21.23
N ALA A 512 -12.20 -32.08 -21.70
CA ALA A 512 -12.34 -33.53 -21.76
C ALA A 512 -11.19 -34.05 -22.63
N VAL A 513 -10.40 -34.99 -22.11
CA VAL A 513 -8.99 -35.16 -22.51
C VAL A 513 -8.83 -35.82 -23.91
N THR A 514 -9.92 -35.94 -24.65
CA THR A 514 -10.08 -36.48 -26.00
C THR A 514 -10.01 -35.43 -27.12
N GLU A 515 -10.01 -34.13 -26.84
CA GLU A 515 -9.81 -33.07 -27.86
C GLU A 515 -8.35 -32.94 -28.37
N ALA A 516 -7.66 -34.08 -28.53
CA ALA A 516 -6.37 -34.14 -29.19
C ALA A 516 -6.51 -33.77 -30.68
N VAL A 517 -5.89 -32.66 -31.09
CA VAL A 517 -5.89 -32.24 -32.48
C VAL A 517 -4.99 -33.15 -33.30
N SER A 518 -5.58 -33.86 -34.27
CA SER A 518 -4.87 -34.64 -35.29
C SER A 518 -3.94 -33.75 -36.12
N GLY A 519 -2.70 -33.57 -35.65
CA GLY A 519 -1.68 -32.72 -36.26
C GLY A 519 -0.35 -33.45 -36.53
N PRO A 520 0.46 -32.98 -37.49
CA PRO A 520 1.73 -33.62 -37.86
C PRO A 520 2.84 -33.36 -36.82
N GLY A 521 2.82 -34.17 -35.75
CA GLY A 521 3.87 -34.28 -34.75
C GLY A 521 3.82 -33.24 -33.62
N THR A 522 4.47 -33.56 -32.50
CA THR A 522 4.79 -32.69 -31.34
C THR A 522 3.65 -32.01 -30.57
N LEU A 523 2.39 -32.03 -31.04
CA LEU A 523 1.22 -31.83 -30.17
C LEU A 523 1.09 -33.01 -29.19
N TRP A 524 0.41 -32.81 -28.06
CA TRP A 524 -0.05 -33.92 -27.21
C TRP A 524 -1.20 -34.63 -27.93
N SER A 525 -0.93 -35.86 -28.38
CA SER A 525 -1.80 -36.66 -29.23
C SER A 525 -2.81 -37.48 -28.43
N ASN A 526 -2.62 -37.60 -27.11
CA ASN A 526 -3.47 -38.34 -26.18
C ASN A 526 -3.20 -37.90 -24.72
N PRO A 527 -4.07 -38.27 -23.75
CA PRO A 527 -3.90 -37.94 -22.34
C PRO A 527 -2.56 -38.37 -21.72
N GLY A 528 -2.01 -39.50 -22.18
CA GLY A 528 -0.80 -40.11 -21.64
C GLY A 528 0.47 -39.38 -22.03
N GLU A 529 0.53 -38.79 -23.23
CA GLU A 529 1.66 -37.94 -23.64
C GLU A 529 1.74 -36.67 -22.77
N LEU A 530 0.61 -36.04 -22.47
CA LEU A 530 0.57 -34.91 -21.54
C LEU A 530 0.94 -35.35 -20.12
N ALA A 531 0.39 -36.46 -19.63
CA ALA A 531 0.69 -36.99 -18.31
C ALA A 531 2.18 -37.32 -18.14
N ALA A 532 2.80 -38.00 -19.11
CA ALA A 532 4.22 -38.34 -19.08
C ALA A 532 5.13 -37.08 -19.14
N ASP A 533 4.74 -36.05 -19.90
CA ASP A 533 5.46 -34.77 -19.94
C ASP A 533 5.37 -33.95 -18.62
N VAL A 534 4.42 -34.26 -17.72
CA VAL A 534 4.19 -33.50 -16.46
C VAL A 534 4.10 -34.34 -15.18
N ALA A 535 4.42 -35.64 -15.21
CA ALA A 535 4.10 -36.61 -14.15
C ALA A 535 4.55 -36.19 -12.72
N ASP A 536 5.76 -35.64 -12.59
CA ASP A 536 6.30 -35.15 -11.32
C ASP A 536 5.93 -33.69 -10.98
N ALA A 537 5.34 -32.97 -11.92
CA ALA A 537 5.15 -31.53 -11.85
C ALA A 537 3.81 -31.13 -11.20
N ASN A 538 3.83 -30.07 -10.40
CA ASN A 538 2.61 -29.47 -9.86
C ASN A 538 1.98 -28.59 -10.95
N LEU A 539 0.92 -29.07 -11.60
CA LEU A 539 0.20 -28.38 -12.67
C LEU A 539 -0.70 -27.28 -12.08
N VAL A 540 -0.79 -26.13 -12.76
CA VAL A 540 -1.57 -24.94 -12.32
C VAL A 540 -2.66 -24.57 -13.32
N SER A 541 -2.40 -24.76 -14.62
CA SER A 541 -3.38 -24.59 -15.69
C SER A 541 -2.90 -25.38 -16.92
N TYR A 542 -3.82 -25.86 -17.73
CA TYR A 542 -3.55 -26.51 -19.01
C TYR A 542 -4.78 -26.37 -19.90
N GLY A 543 -4.62 -26.50 -21.22
CA GLY A 543 -5.75 -26.42 -22.13
C GLY A 543 -5.39 -26.28 -23.60
N GLN A 544 -6.40 -26.02 -24.42
CA GLN A 544 -6.29 -25.78 -25.86
C GLN A 544 -7.15 -24.58 -26.25
N ALA A 545 -6.70 -23.80 -27.24
CA ALA A 545 -7.53 -22.78 -27.89
C ALA A 545 -7.17 -22.62 -29.36
N THR A 546 -8.14 -22.16 -30.15
CA THR A 546 -7.95 -21.73 -31.54
C THR A 546 -8.21 -20.24 -31.61
N LEU A 547 -7.22 -19.47 -32.08
CA LEU A 547 -7.36 -18.04 -32.35
C LEU A 547 -7.70 -17.86 -33.83
N GLY A 548 -8.86 -17.29 -34.11
CA GLY A 548 -9.41 -17.10 -35.46
C GLY A 548 -9.30 -15.67 -35.98
N ALA A 549 -9.23 -14.66 -35.11
CA ALA A 549 -9.22 -13.24 -35.49
C ALA A 549 -7.96 -12.50 -35.05
N ALA A 550 -7.49 -11.56 -35.88
CA ALA A 550 -6.34 -10.71 -35.56
C ALA A 550 -6.66 -9.81 -34.35
N GLY A 551 -5.84 -9.88 -33.30
CA GLY A 551 -6.11 -9.18 -32.03
C GLY A 551 -6.97 -9.95 -31.03
N GLU A 552 -7.43 -11.15 -31.35
CA GLU A 552 -8.02 -12.08 -30.39
C GLU A 552 -6.98 -12.52 -29.34
N VAL A 553 -7.38 -12.57 -28.07
CA VAL A 553 -6.51 -12.91 -26.93
C VAL A 553 -7.21 -13.92 -26.02
N GLN A 554 -6.61 -15.08 -25.85
CA GLN A 554 -7.03 -16.07 -24.85
C GLN A 554 -6.25 -15.86 -23.55
N SER A 555 -6.94 -15.92 -22.42
CA SER A 555 -6.40 -15.65 -21.07
C SER A 555 -6.49 -16.88 -20.17
N TRP A 556 -5.34 -17.45 -19.77
CA TRP A 556 -5.29 -18.58 -18.83
C TRP A 556 -4.97 -18.10 -17.41
N PRO A 557 -5.78 -18.45 -16.39
CA PRO A 557 -5.53 -18.08 -15.00
C PRO A 557 -4.42 -18.95 -14.38
N LEU A 558 -3.48 -18.32 -13.68
CA LEU A 558 -2.36 -18.98 -13.01
C LEU A 558 -2.31 -18.54 -11.53
N TRP A 559 -2.85 -19.36 -10.64
CA TRP A 559 -2.91 -19.07 -9.21
C TRP A 559 -1.61 -19.47 -8.51
N LEU A 560 -0.76 -18.49 -8.20
CA LEU A 560 0.53 -18.68 -7.54
C LEU A 560 0.48 -18.30 -6.05
N THR A 561 1.44 -18.81 -5.29
CA THR A 561 1.57 -18.68 -3.84
C THR A 561 3.00 -18.31 -3.46
N GLU A 562 3.22 -17.94 -2.20
CA GLU A 562 4.55 -17.70 -1.62
C GLU A 562 5.39 -18.98 -1.47
N ALA A 563 4.78 -20.16 -1.66
CA ALA A 563 5.45 -21.44 -1.67
C ALA A 563 6.05 -21.79 -3.04
N ASP A 564 5.64 -21.12 -4.12
CA ASP A 564 6.13 -21.42 -5.47
C ASP A 564 7.45 -20.67 -5.77
N ASN A 565 8.44 -21.41 -6.26
CA ASN A 565 9.81 -20.97 -6.52
C ASN A 565 10.12 -20.83 -8.02
N ALA A 566 9.33 -21.46 -8.90
CA ALA A 566 9.42 -21.27 -10.34
C ALA A 566 8.07 -21.53 -11.03
N LEU A 567 7.85 -20.85 -12.15
CA LEU A 567 6.75 -21.10 -13.10
C LEU A 567 7.33 -21.51 -14.45
N ARG A 568 6.80 -22.58 -15.03
CA ARG A 568 7.12 -23.07 -16.37
C ARG A 568 5.84 -23.17 -17.19
N VAL A 569 5.72 -22.34 -18.22
CA VAL A 569 4.67 -22.40 -19.23
C VAL A 569 5.23 -23.06 -20.49
N GLU A 570 4.51 -24.04 -21.02
CA GLU A 570 4.77 -24.69 -22.29
C GLU A 570 3.56 -24.53 -23.22
N ILE A 571 3.81 -24.19 -24.47
CA ILE A 571 2.83 -24.04 -25.55
C ILE A 571 3.33 -24.89 -26.75
N ARG A 572 2.40 -25.62 -27.38
CA ARG A 572 2.64 -26.49 -28.55
C ARG A 572 1.67 -26.13 -29.68
N CYS A 573 2.18 -25.86 -30.87
CA CYS A 573 1.39 -25.48 -32.05
C CYS A 573 2.21 -25.52 -33.34
N VAL A 574 1.53 -25.62 -34.49
CA VAL A 574 2.17 -25.77 -35.81
C VAL A 574 2.99 -24.54 -36.23
N ASP A 575 2.56 -23.34 -35.83
CA ASP A 575 3.33 -22.08 -36.01
C ASP A 575 3.39 -21.29 -34.69
N PRO A 576 4.41 -21.51 -33.85
CA PRO A 576 4.60 -20.70 -32.64
C PRO A 576 4.85 -19.23 -32.92
N ASP A 577 5.40 -18.87 -34.08
CA ASP A 577 5.66 -17.48 -34.48
C ASP A 577 4.38 -16.76 -34.96
N GLY A 578 3.26 -17.50 -35.07
CA GLY A 578 1.90 -16.98 -35.12
C GLY A 578 1.35 -16.52 -33.76
N LEU A 579 2.08 -16.70 -32.66
CA LEU A 579 1.64 -16.37 -31.30
C LEU A 579 2.53 -15.32 -30.61
N ASP A 580 1.91 -14.21 -30.20
CA ASP A 580 2.41 -13.29 -29.16
C ASP A 580 1.97 -13.81 -27.79
N VAL A 581 2.86 -13.80 -26.81
CA VAL A 581 2.65 -14.39 -25.48
C VAL A 581 3.10 -13.41 -24.43
N SER A 582 2.30 -13.18 -23.40
CA SER A 582 2.68 -12.33 -22.25
C SER A 582 2.04 -12.81 -20.95
N LEU A 583 2.66 -12.46 -19.82
CA LEU A 583 2.22 -12.85 -18.48
C LEU A 583 1.86 -11.60 -17.67
N GLU A 584 0.58 -11.37 -17.45
CA GLU A 584 0.09 -10.34 -16.54
C GLU A 584 0.31 -10.78 -15.10
N THR A 585 1.01 -9.95 -14.33
CA THR A 585 1.35 -10.24 -12.93
C THR A 585 0.31 -9.62 -11.98
N PRO A 586 0.18 -10.11 -10.73
CA PRO A 586 -0.75 -9.56 -9.73
C PRO A 586 -0.55 -8.06 -9.42
N LEU A 587 0.62 -7.50 -9.77
CA LEU A 587 0.99 -6.11 -9.55
C LEU A 587 0.65 -5.18 -10.74
N GLY A 588 0.10 -5.72 -11.84
CA GLY A 588 -0.31 -4.98 -13.03
C GLY A 588 0.65 -4.95 -14.25
N PRO A 589 1.99 -5.09 -14.16
CA PRO A 589 2.79 -5.18 -15.38
C PRO A 589 2.57 -6.52 -16.08
N ARG A 590 2.48 -6.46 -17.42
CA ARG A 590 2.61 -7.61 -18.31
C ARG A 590 4.08 -7.83 -18.63
N LEU A 591 4.57 -9.02 -18.30
CA LEU A 591 5.89 -9.51 -18.68
C LEU A 591 5.84 -10.12 -20.08
N ARG A 592 6.89 -9.90 -20.87
CA ARG A 592 7.07 -10.50 -22.20
C ARG A 592 8.28 -11.46 -22.25
N PRO A 593 8.29 -12.41 -23.22
CA PRO A 593 9.39 -13.35 -23.49
C PRO A 593 10.82 -12.81 -23.57
N ASP A 594 10.99 -11.51 -23.78
CA ASP A 594 12.25 -10.78 -23.92
C ASP A 594 12.67 -10.00 -22.66
N GLN A 595 11.86 -10.02 -21.59
CA GLN A 595 12.10 -9.25 -20.37
C GLN A 595 12.83 -10.05 -19.28
N ILE A 596 13.56 -9.33 -18.43
CA ILE A 596 14.48 -9.90 -17.42
C ILE A 596 13.74 -10.93 -16.54
N GLY A 597 14.32 -12.12 -16.44
CA GLY A 597 13.79 -13.24 -15.63
C GLY A 597 12.80 -14.16 -16.36
N VAL A 598 12.33 -13.81 -17.56
CA VAL A 598 11.53 -14.70 -18.42
C VAL A 598 12.45 -15.35 -19.46
N ILE A 599 12.86 -16.60 -19.22
CA ILE A 599 13.66 -17.36 -20.19
C ILE A 599 12.72 -18.05 -21.17
N THR A 600 12.67 -17.56 -22.41
CA THR A 600 11.84 -18.16 -23.46
C THR A 600 12.68 -18.89 -24.51
N THR A 601 12.37 -20.15 -24.75
CA THR A 601 12.95 -20.97 -25.82
C THR A 601 11.86 -21.36 -26.81
N ARG A 602 12.05 -20.99 -28.08
CA ARG A 602 11.25 -21.46 -29.23
C ARG A 602 12.07 -22.54 -29.97
N ASP A 603 11.47 -23.70 -30.22
CA ASP A 603 12.10 -24.84 -30.88
C ASP A 603 11.06 -25.63 -31.68
N GLY A 604 11.17 -25.61 -33.01
CA GLY A 604 10.18 -26.22 -33.92
C GLY A 604 8.76 -25.73 -33.65
N GLN A 605 7.90 -26.64 -33.19
CA GLN A 605 6.48 -26.40 -32.85
C GLN A 605 6.26 -26.05 -31.35
N ARG A 606 7.33 -25.81 -30.59
CA ARG A 606 7.30 -25.65 -29.13
C ARG A 606 7.75 -24.25 -28.70
N LEU A 607 7.04 -23.67 -27.75
CA LEU A 607 7.40 -22.44 -27.05
C LEU A 607 7.38 -22.74 -25.55
N VAL A 608 8.51 -22.59 -24.86
CA VAL A 608 8.59 -22.76 -23.40
C VAL A 608 9.09 -21.47 -22.77
N ALA A 609 8.33 -20.92 -21.83
CA ALA A 609 8.74 -19.82 -20.96
C ALA A 609 8.99 -20.35 -19.54
N ARG A 610 10.16 -20.04 -18.96
CA ARG A 610 10.53 -20.34 -17.57
C ARG A 610 10.77 -19.04 -16.80
N ILE A 611 10.27 -18.99 -15.57
CA ILE A 611 10.37 -17.86 -14.65
C ILE A 611 10.80 -18.37 -13.28
N GLY A 612 11.87 -17.82 -12.72
CA GLY A 612 12.19 -17.98 -11.29
C GLY A 612 11.37 -17.01 -10.45
N LEU A 613 10.86 -17.47 -9.30
CA LEU A 613 10.00 -16.71 -8.40
C LEU A 613 10.67 -16.54 -7.03
N PRO A 614 10.58 -15.37 -6.37
CA PRO A 614 10.02 -14.11 -6.88
C PRO A 614 10.81 -13.52 -8.05
N ILE A 615 10.10 -13.05 -9.08
CA ILE A 615 10.71 -12.29 -10.20
C ILE A 615 10.65 -10.78 -9.91
N ASP A 616 11.69 -10.04 -10.30
CA ASP A 616 11.66 -8.58 -10.32
C ASP A 616 10.91 -8.10 -11.57
N VAL A 617 9.70 -7.57 -11.40
CA VAL A 617 8.86 -7.12 -12.52
C VAL A 617 9.17 -5.69 -12.95
N ARG A 618 9.74 -4.87 -12.06
CA ARG A 618 10.15 -3.46 -12.27
C ARG A 618 11.05 -3.00 -11.10
N GLU A 619 12.36 -2.93 -11.32
CA GLU A 619 13.41 -2.48 -10.37
C GLU A 619 13.06 -2.60 -8.87
N GLY A 620 13.27 -3.80 -8.33
CA GLY A 620 13.02 -4.18 -6.95
C GLY A 620 11.54 -4.37 -6.60
N ARG A 621 10.61 -4.40 -7.56
CA ARG A 621 9.21 -4.81 -7.30
C ARG A 621 9.07 -6.28 -7.65
N TYR A 622 8.76 -7.09 -6.64
CA TYR A 622 8.80 -8.54 -6.75
C TYR A 622 7.40 -9.13 -6.86
N ALA A 623 7.16 -9.94 -7.89
CA ALA A 623 5.94 -10.75 -8.02
C ALA A 623 6.24 -12.23 -7.71
N GLN A 624 5.36 -12.85 -6.92
CA GLN A 624 5.40 -14.27 -6.58
C GLN A 624 3.96 -14.78 -6.48
N ALA A 625 3.30 -14.53 -5.36
CA ALA A 625 1.95 -14.99 -5.06
C ALA A 625 0.83 -14.13 -5.68
N GLY A 626 -0.34 -14.72 -5.90
CA GLY A 626 -1.55 -14.09 -6.45
C GLY A 626 -2.00 -14.68 -7.79
N LEU A 627 -3.03 -14.08 -8.39
CA LEU A 627 -3.50 -14.44 -9.73
C LEU A 627 -2.62 -13.79 -10.80
N TRP A 628 -1.86 -14.60 -11.50
CA TRP A 628 -1.23 -14.26 -12.77
C TRP A 628 -2.15 -14.63 -13.93
N ARG A 629 -1.98 -14.03 -15.10
CA ARG A 629 -2.68 -14.44 -16.33
C ARG A 629 -1.71 -14.59 -17.50
N LEU A 630 -1.71 -15.77 -18.13
CA LEU A 630 -1.04 -15.98 -19.41
C LEU A 630 -1.97 -15.52 -20.53
N HIS A 631 -1.59 -14.48 -21.24
CA HIS A 631 -2.25 -13.97 -22.43
C HIS A 631 -1.55 -14.55 -23.67
N VAL A 632 -2.30 -15.26 -24.51
CA VAL A 632 -1.83 -15.74 -25.83
C VAL A 632 -2.66 -15.05 -26.90
N ARG A 633 -2.00 -14.36 -27.82
CA ARG A 633 -2.60 -13.50 -28.85
C ARG A 633 -2.20 -13.94 -30.25
N GLY A 634 -3.16 -13.91 -31.18
CA GLY A 634 -2.92 -14.20 -32.59
C GLY A 634 -2.20 -13.07 -33.32
N VAL A 635 -1.13 -13.42 -34.04
CA VAL A 635 -0.39 -12.50 -34.92
C VAL A 635 -1.11 -12.36 -36.26
N GLU A 636 -1.33 -11.12 -36.71
CA GLU A 636 -2.02 -10.83 -37.96
C GLU A 636 -1.28 -11.43 -39.17
N GLY A 637 -2.04 -11.99 -40.11
CA GLY A 637 -1.48 -12.68 -41.29
C GLY A 637 -0.99 -14.12 -41.06
N ARG A 638 -1.04 -14.64 -39.82
CA ARG A 638 -0.65 -16.03 -39.47
C ARG A 638 -1.81 -16.88 -38.91
N LEU A 639 -3.05 -16.41 -39.02
CA LEU A 639 -4.24 -17.03 -38.41
C LEU A 639 -5.07 -17.84 -39.44
N PRO A 640 -5.84 -18.86 -39.00
CA PRO A 640 -6.04 -19.29 -37.61
C PRO A 640 -4.87 -20.11 -37.03
N VAL A 641 -4.65 -20.01 -35.72
CA VAL A 641 -3.67 -20.84 -34.99
C VAL A 641 -4.37 -21.59 -33.86
N THR A 642 -4.31 -22.92 -33.89
CA THR A 642 -4.66 -23.77 -32.75
C THR A 642 -3.40 -24.10 -31.94
N TYR A 643 -3.47 -23.97 -30.62
CA TYR A 643 -2.38 -24.32 -29.73
C TYR A 643 -2.88 -25.04 -28.48
N GLN A 644 -2.03 -25.93 -27.95
CA GLN A 644 -2.18 -26.53 -26.63
C GLN A 644 -1.21 -25.83 -25.66
N MET A 645 -1.53 -25.80 -24.36
CA MET A 645 -0.65 -25.27 -23.33
C MET A 645 -0.71 -26.06 -22.02
N ALA A 646 0.37 -26.01 -21.25
CA ALA A 646 0.46 -26.49 -19.87
C ALA A 646 1.35 -25.56 -19.05
N ALA A 647 0.93 -25.23 -17.83
CA ALA A 647 1.65 -24.39 -16.87
C ALA A 647 1.87 -25.16 -15.56
N THR A 648 3.13 -25.26 -15.17
CA THR A 648 3.63 -26.09 -14.05
C THR A 648 4.49 -25.24 -13.12
N VAL A 649 4.56 -25.60 -11.84
CA VAL A 649 5.37 -24.90 -10.83
C VAL A 649 6.27 -25.82 -10.01
N GLU A 650 7.45 -25.30 -9.66
CA GLU A 650 8.26 -25.83 -8.57
C GLU A 650 7.78 -25.18 -7.26
N SER A 651 7.42 -25.97 -6.25
CA SER A 651 6.72 -25.48 -5.06
C SER A 651 7.13 -26.20 -3.78
N LEU A 652 7.09 -25.46 -2.66
CA LEU A 652 7.17 -25.99 -1.30
C LEU A 652 5.84 -26.60 -0.82
N ILE A 653 4.78 -26.54 -1.64
CA ILE A 653 3.58 -27.37 -1.49
C ILE A 653 3.84 -28.67 -2.27
N VAL A 654 4.27 -29.72 -1.55
CA VAL A 654 4.52 -31.05 -2.12
C VAL A 654 3.49 -32.02 -1.57
N PHE A 655 2.82 -32.76 -2.48
CA PHE A 655 1.79 -33.74 -2.19
C PHE A 655 2.16 -35.10 -2.84
N PRO A 656 2.76 -36.04 -2.08
CA PRO A 656 3.24 -37.32 -2.59
C PRO A 656 2.27 -38.49 -2.34
N ALA A 657 2.46 -39.57 -3.12
CA ALA A 657 1.96 -40.94 -2.90
C ALA A 657 0.42 -41.17 -2.88
N LEU A 658 -0.13 -41.38 -4.07
CA LEU A 658 -1.31 -42.22 -4.30
C LEU A 658 -0.90 -43.71 -4.23
N ALA A 659 -1.77 -44.59 -3.72
CA ALA A 659 -1.53 -46.03 -3.62
C ALA A 659 -2.72 -46.87 -4.12
N MET A 660 -2.46 -48.07 -4.65
CA MET A 660 -3.52 -48.96 -5.17
C MET A 660 -3.54 -50.32 -4.51
N ALA A 661 -4.74 -50.76 -4.10
CA ALA A 661 -4.93 -52.11 -3.55
C ALA A 661 -4.91 -53.14 -4.71
N PRO A 662 -3.98 -54.12 -4.74
CA PRO A 662 -3.65 -54.87 -5.96
C PRO A 662 -4.66 -55.96 -6.40
N HIS A 663 -5.89 -55.97 -5.86
CA HIS A 663 -6.86 -57.06 -6.10
C HIS A 663 -8.24 -56.64 -6.63
N ASP A 664 -8.86 -55.55 -6.16
CA ASP A 664 -10.26 -55.23 -6.49
C ASP A 664 -10.50 -53.91 -7.26
N GLY A 665 -9.45 -53.12 -7.53
CA GLY A 665 -9.59 -51.81 -8.18
C GLY A 665 -9.94 -50.67 -7.23
N GLU A 666 -9.80 -50.91 -5.92
CA GLU A 666 -9.89 -49.88 -4.90
C GLU A 666 -8.60 -49.03 -4.88
N VAL A 667 -8.77 -47.71 -5.01
CA VAL A 667 -7.70 -46.72 -4.91
C VAL A 667 -7.76 -46.05 -3.55
N THR A 668 -6.63 -46.03 -2.83
CA THR A 668 -6.48 -45.28 -1.58
C THR A 668 -5.63 -44.05 -1.87
N ALA A 669 -6.26 -42.88 -1.78
CA ALA A 669 -5.60 -41.61 -2.00
C ALA A 669 -5.23 -40.99 -0.65
N THR A 670 -3.94 -40.85 -0.42
CA THR A 670 -3.33 -40.15 0.71
C THR A 670 -2.57 -38.94 0.19
N VAL A 671 -2.57 -37.85 0.96
CA VAL A 671 -1.68 -36.70 0.72
C VAL A 671 -1.09 -36.23 2.03
N ASP A 672 0.24 -36.32 2.13
CA ASP A 672 1.00 -35.61 3.16
C ASP A 672 1.48 -34.25 2.62
N PHE A 673 1.01 -33.16 3.22
CA PHE A 673 1.49 -31.82 2.87
C PHE A 673 2.84 -31.57 3.55
N THR A 674 3.91 -31.85 2.80
CA THR A 674 5.29 -31.63 3.23
C THR A 674 5.79 -30.27 2.76
N GLY A 675 6.67 -29.64 3.54
CA GLY A 675 7.23 -28.31 3.27
C GLY A 675 6.44 -27.17 3.91
N SER A 676 5.20 -26.93 3.48
CA SER A 676 4.39 -25.77 3.91
C SER A 676 2.96 -26.17 4.34
N PRO A 677 2.47 -25.73 5.51
CA PRO A 677 1.13 -26.08 5.99
C PRO A 677 0.05 -25.32 5.21
N ILE A 678 -1.08 -25.97 4.90
CA ILE A 678 -2.18 -25.34 4.14
C ILE A 678 -3.49 -25.31 4.94
N GLY A 679 -4.29 -24.28 4.68
CA GLY A 679 -5.62 -24.09 5.27
C GLY A 679 -6.72 -24.32 4.24
N ASN A 680 -7.91 -24.72 4.71
CA ASN A 680 -9.10 -24.96 3.88
C ASN A 680 -8.83 -25.92 2.70
N ALA A 681 -8.01 -26.96 2.93
CA ALA A 681 -7.60 -27.87 1.90
C ALA A 681 -8.68 -28.90 1.58
N GLU A 682 -8.97 -29.05 0.29
CA GLU A 682 -9.83 -30.09 -0.26
C GLU A 682 -9.10 -30.72 -1.44
N ALA A 683 -9.22 -32.04 -1.61
CA ALA A 683 -8.59 -32.74 -2.72
C ALA A 683 -9.55 -33.76 -3.35
N GLY A 684 -9.41 -33.91 -4.66
CA GLY A 684 -10.26 -34.72 -5.51
C GLY A 684 -9.45 -35.67 -6.38
N LEU A 685 -9.90 -36.92 -6.49
CA LEU A 685 -9.42 -37.86 -7.51
C LEU A 685 -10.48 -37.97 -8.61
N LEU A 686 -10.12 -37.53 -9.82
CA LEU A 686 -11.00 -37.37 -10.98
C LEU A 686 -10.50 -38.25 -12.14
N PRO A 687 -11.25 -39.26 -12.58
CA PRO A 687 -10.80 -40.15 -13.66
C PRO A 687 -10.80 -39.45 -15.02
N MET A 688 -9.81 -39.79 -15.85
CA MET A 688 -9.65 -39.26 -17.21
C MET A 688 -10.16 -40.30 -18.21
N THR A 689 -11.46 -40.23 -18.49
CA THR A 689 -12.22 -41.12 -19.37
C THR A 689 -12.48 -40.48 -20.75
N GLU A 690 -12.76 -41.30 -21.77
CA GLU A 690 -13.00 -40.80 -23.12
C GLU A 690 -14.43 -40.30 -23.38
N THR A 691 -15.43 -40.73 -22.57
CA THR A 691 -16.85 -40.60 -22.93
C THR A 691 -17.85 -40.38 -21.78
N GLU A 692 -17.52 -40.62 -20.51
CA GLU A 692 -18.46 -40.49 -19.39
C GLU A 692 -17.82 -39.81 -18.17
N GLN A 693 -18.51 -38.82 -17.58
CA GLN A 693 -18.17 -38.31 -16.25
C GLN A 693 -18.48 -39.39 -15.19
N GLN A 694 -17.54 -39.60 -14.26
CA GLN A 694 -17.73 -40.44 -13.08
C GLN A 694 -17.61 -39.53 -11.84
N ASP A 695 -18.20 -39.96 -10.72
CA ASP A 695 -18.20 -39.20 -9.47
C ASP A 695 -16.79 -38.98 -8.92
N GLU A 696 -16.56 -37.80 -8.33
CA GLU A 696 -15.31 -37.41 -7.71
C GLU A 696 -15.11 -38.08 -6.35
N LEU A 697 -13.94 -38.70 -6.11
CA LEU A 697 -13.53 -39.02 -4.75
C LEU A 697 -13.00 -37.75 -4.08
N ALA A 698 -13.82 -37.16 -3.21
CA ALA A 698 -13.38 -36.15 -2.26
C ALA A 698 -12.58 -36.79 -1.11
N LEU A 699 -11.39 -36.26 -0.82
CA LEU A 699 -10.59 -36.63 0.36
C LEU A 699 -10.97 -35.75 1.55
N THR A 700 -11.01 -36.33 2.75
CA THR A 700 -11.37 -35.59 3.97
C THR A 700 -10.15 -35.32 4.87
N PRO A 701 -10.08 -34.16 5.55
CA PRO A 701 -9.01 -33.85 6.48
C PRO A 701 -9.24 -34.49 7.84
N GLU A 702 -8.24 -35.20 8.36
CA GLU A 702 -8.31 -35.78 9.71
C GLU A 702 -8.31 -34.71 10.82
N ARG A 703 -7.89 -33.48 10.51
CA ARG A 703 -7.83 -32.34 11.45
C ARG A 703 -8.15 -31.01 10.77
N ALA A 704 -8.95 -30.17 11.45
CA ALA A 704 -9.54 -28.97 10.86
C ALA A 704 -8.75 -27.65 11.03
N VAL A 705 -7.69 -27.61 11.85
CA VAL A 705 -7.01 -26.35 12.23
C VAL A 705 -5.76 -26.06 11.36
N ALA A 706 -5.12 -27.10 10.84
CA ALA A 706 -4.12 -27.04 9.78
C ALA A 706 -4.12 -28.40 9.08
N VAL A 707 -4.21 -28.44 7.75
CA VAL A 707 -4.28 -29.71 7.02
C VAL A 707 -2.88 -30.14 6.62
N THR A 708 -2.33 -31.10 7.38
CA THR A 708 -1.08 -31.79 7.05
C THR A 708 -1.31 -33.12 6.34
N HIS A 709 -2.52 -33.69 6.45
CA HIS A 709 -2.90 -34.97 5.87
C HIS A 709 -4.34 -34.94 5.33
N LEU A 710 -4.55 -35.47 4.12
CA LEU A 710 -5.85 -35.79 3.54
C LEU A 710 -5.89 -37.28 3.17
N ALA A 711 -7.02 -37.94 3.42
CA ALA A 711 -7.22 -39.34 3.07
C ALA A 711 -8.61 -39.61 2.47
N GLY A 712 -8.70 -40.64 1.61
CA GLY A 712 -9.95 -41.12 1.03
C GLY A 712 -9.77 -42.43 0.26
N ARG A 713 -10.88 -43.15 0.03
CA ARG A 713 -10.92 -44.45 -0.67
C ARG A 713 -12.09 -44.48 -1.65
N THR A 714 -11.87 -44.99 -2.85
CA THR A 714 -12.91 -45.22 -3.85
C THR A 714 -12.58 -46.43 -4.72
N THR A 715 -13.55 -46.92 -5.50
CA THR A 715 -13.31 -47.90 -6.56
C THR A 715 -13.26 -47.18 -7.90
N VAL A 716 -12.16 -47.33 -8.63
CA VAL A 716 -12.02 -46.76 -9.99
C VAL A 716 -12.42 -47.80 -11.03
N ALA A 717 -13.09 -47.37 -12.10
CA ALA A 717 -13.51 -48.25 -13.18
C ALA A 717 -12.31 -48.92 -13.89
N LYS A 718 -12.43 -50.22 -14.23
CA LYS A 718 -11.31 -51.03 -14.75
C LYS A 718 -10.76 -50.58 -16.10
N GLN A 719 -11.49 -49.73 -16.83
CA GLN A 719 -11.06 -49.13 -18.10
C GLN A 719 -10.33 -47.78 -17.94
N THR A 720 -10.28 -47.19 -16.75
CA THR A 720 -9.58 -45.92 -16.50
C THR A 720 -8.07 -46.12 -16.56
N GLN A 721 -7.40 -45.45 -17.49
CA GLN A 721 -5.94 -45.53 -17.67
C GLN A 721 -5.18 -44.40 -16.95
N TYR A 722 -5.81 -43.25 -16.77
CA TYR A 722 -5.22 -42.06 -16.16
C TYR A 722 -6.16 -41.44 -15.13
N LEU A 723 -5.57 -40.89 -14.09
CA LEU A 723 -6.25 -40.20 -13.00
C LEU A 723 -5.69 -38.78 -12.91
N ARG A 724 -6.58 -37.79 -12.88
CA ARG A 724 -6.24 -36.43 -12.47
C ARG A 724 -6.44 -36.34 -10.97
N PHE A 725 -5.37 -36.09 -10.24
CA PHE A 725 -5.43 -35.74 -8.83
C PHE A 725 -5.37 -34.22 -8.67
N GLN A 726 -6.30 -33.65 -7.92
CA GLN A 726 -6.45 -32.22 -7.72
C GLN A 726 -6.41 -31.87 -6.24
N VAL A 727 -5.73 -30.78 -5.90
CA VAL A 727 -5.76 -30.15 -4.57
C VAL A 727 -6.14 -28.69 -4.73
N THR A 728 -7.12 -28.24 -3.96
CA THR A 728 -7.44 -26.82 -3.77
C THR A 728 -7.22 -26.43 -2.32
N GLY A 729 -6.90 -25.16 -2.07
CA GLY A 729 -6.73 -24.68 -0.70
C GLY A 729 -6.19 -23.26 -0.62
N THR A 730 -5.74 -22.89 0.58
CA THR A 730 -5.10 -21.60 0.86
C THR A 730 -3.71 -21.81 1.49
N SER A 731 -2.73 -21.06 1.00
CA SER A 731 -1.35 -21.05 1.53
C SER A 731 -1.27 -20.38 2.92
N PRO A 732 -0.13 -20.48 3.65
CA PRO A 732 0.07 -19.78 4.92
C PRO A 732 -0.25 -18.28 4.91
N LEU A 733 0.05 -17.57 3.82
CA LEU A 733 -0.27 -16.14 3.65
C LEU A 733 -1.69 -15.87 3.13
N GLY A 734 -2.50 -16.92 2.93
CA GLY A 734 -3.89 -16.83 2.51
C GLY A 734 -4.12 -16.68 1.01
N HIS A 735 -3.14 -17.04 0.17
CA HIS A 735 -3.34 -17.07 -1.28
C HIS A 735 -4.06 -18.37 -1.68
N PRO A 736 -5.18 -18.29 -2.41
CA PRO A 736 -5.87 -19.49 -2.90
C PRO A 736 -5.08 -20.13 -4.05
N PHE A 737 -5.14 -21.45 -4.15
CA PHE A 737 -4.49 -22.20 -5.22
C PHE A 737 -5.30 -23.42 -5.68
N THR A 738 -5.06 -23.82 -6.93
CA THR A 738 -5.28 -25.18 -7.44
C THR A 738 -3.92 -25.77 -7.79
N ARG A 739 -3.64 -27.01 -7.39
CA ARG A 739 -2.54 -27.81 -7.94
C ARG A 739 -3.11 -29.13 -8.44
N GLU A 740 -2.69 -29.55 -9.63
CA GLU A 740 -3.09 -30.82 -10.22
C GLU A 740 -1.86 -31.69 -10.53
N ARG A 741 -2.05 -33.01 -10.54
CA ARG A 741 -1.11 -34.01 -11.06
C ARG A 741 -1.88 -34.97 -11.96
N LEU A 742 -1.27 -35.40 -13.05
CA LEU A 742 -1.80 -36.43 -13.93
C LEU A 742 -0.98 -37.70 -13.67
N VAL A 743 -1.66 -38.81 -13.37
CA VAL A 743 -1.01 -40.04 -12.91
C VAL A 743 -1.54 -41.24 -13.69
N GLN A 744 -0.66 -42.10 -14.20
CA GLN A 744 -1.09 -43.31 -14.89
C GLN A 744 -1.45 -44.40 -13.86
N VAL A 745 -2.56 -45.10 -14.09
CA VAL A 745 -3.07 -46.13 -13.16
C VAL A 745 -2.09 -47.30 -12.97
N SER A 746 -1.23 -47.58 -13.97
CA SER A 746 -0.16 -48.57 -13.89
C SER A 746 1.11 -48.14 -13.14
N GLU A 747 1.24 -46.86 -12.77
CA GLU A 747 2.37 -46.34 -11.99
C GLU A 747 2.09 -46.35 -10.48
N LEU A 748 0.81 -46.44 -10.10
CA LEU A 748 0.37 -46.62 -8.72
C LEU A 748 0.75 -48.02 -8.20
N ARG A 749 1.31 -48.07 -7.00
CA ARG A 749 1.82 -49.29 -6.34
C ARG A 749 1.21 -49.51 -4.96
#